data_AF-A0AAV5YNT1-F1
#
_entry.id   AF-A0AAV5YNT1-F1
#
_cell.length_a   1.000
_cell.length_b   1.000
_cell.length_c   1.000
_cell.angle_alpha   90.00
_cell.angle_beta   90.00
_cell.angle_gamma   90.00
#
_symmetry.space_group_name_H-M   'P 1'
#
loop_
_entity.id
_entity.type
_entity.pdbx_description
1 polymer ?
#
loop_
_entity_poly.entity_id
_entity_poly.type
_entity_poly.pdbx_seq_one_letter_code
_entity_poly.pdbx_strand_id
1 'polypeptide(L)'
;VLYLFPTKALAQDQLAELTELAKSLPDMRMFTYDGDTPQDARRSVRARANLVLTNPDMLHSGILPHHTKWVNLFQNLKYVVIDELHAYRGVFGSHLANVLRRLKRICRHYGAAPQFIMASATIANPGELAQRLTGESVAELNESGAPTGEKTFMVYNPPVINPDLGIRAPYLGEASRLAARFLKQKVATIVFCQSRLSTEVVLASIKKEVEDKTGDSGIVRGYRGGYLPLRRREVERGLRSGDVLGVVATSALELGIDIGHLDLAVLAGYPGTIASMWQQAGRAGRRSGESAAVMVATSSPMDQYLATHPDYLFGAPPEHARVNPENPFILINHVKCAAFELPLGADEPFGGDVSAHLAALEDEGVLHRAGEHFHWSSETYPADHISLRTVTSDNFLVIDTTARDAQQVKRRQIIAEVDWKSAFAMIYPKAIYMVEGEPFEVQELHYREDEEKVAYVKKVVVDYFTDAITARGVWILQRFGRQETPGLLAEQGEVLVAEKVVGFKKIKMGTLENVGSGEVELPQQEMQTTSAWLTLDPGLLHQISPRRDDLVDGLRALTHLLHNLAPIFLLCDIRDVGSWLGDGAPAQAGQVVTRETMRAQLLQGETFTPTIYLYDNQPGGIGLAERIFEVLPDLLARGLETLEACGCRSGCPSCAGPVNEVGRQAKPVALAILRRLVRRR
;
A
#
# COMPACT_ATOMS: atom_id res chain seq x y z
N VAL A 1 20.69 -23.25 -6.24
CA VAL A 1 20.33 -21.84 -6.49
C VAL A 1 18.94 -21.57 -5.94
N LEU A 2 18.72 -20.42 -5.32
CA LEU A 2 17.42 -20.02 -4.78
C LEU A 2 16.91 -18.79 -5.54
N TYR A 3 15.69 -18.83 -6.05
CA TYR A 3 15.03 -17.68 -6.67
C TYR A 3 13.88 -17.22 -5.76
N LEU A 4 13.82 -15.91 -5.52
CA LEU A 4 12.77 -15.24 -4.73
C LEU A 4 11.94 -14.35 -5.65
N PHE A 5 10.68 -14.72 -5.79
CA PHE A 5 9.68 -13.95 -6.54
C PHE A 5 8.64 -13.34 -5.61
N PRO A 6 8.10 -12.15 -5.92
CA PRO A 6 7.08 -11.50 -5.08
C PRO A 6 5.72 -12.21 -5.17
N THR A 7 5.52 -13.05 -6.20
CA THR A 7 4.29 -13.82 -6.40
C THR A 7 4.58 -15.25 -6.85
N LYS A 8 3.66 -16.18 -6.52
CA LYS A 8 3.71 -17.57 -6.96
C LYS A 8 3.58 -17.71 -8.48
N ALA A 9 2.75 -16.87 -9.10
CA ALA A 9 2.50 -16.92 -10.53
C ALA A 9 3.76 -16.56 -11.34
N LEU A 10 4.50 -15.54 -10.92
CA LEU A 10 5.81 -15.22 -11.50
C LEU A 10 6.80 -16.40 -11.40
N ALA A 11 6.86 -17.05 -10.24
CA ALA A 11 7.71 -18.22 -10.06
C ALA A 11 7.33 -19.37 -11.02
N GLN A 12 6.04 -19.59 -11.30
CA GLN A 12 5.58 -20.60 -12.26
C GLN A 12 5.92 -20.22 -13.70
N ASP A 13 5.67 -18.96 -14.08
CA ASP A 13 5.98 -18.47 -15.43
C ASP A 13 7.50 -18.56 -15.70
N GLN A 14 8.33 -18.16 -14.72
CA GLN A 14 9.78 -18.32 -14.84
C GLN A 14 10.21 -19.79 -14.91
N LEU A 15 9.57 -20.69 -14.16
CA LEU A 15 9.87 -22.11 -14.23
C LEU A 15 9.61 -22.66 -15.64
N ALA A 16 8.53 -22.23 -16.31
CA ALA A 16 8.23 -22.65 -17.68
C ALA A 16 9.32 -22.19 -18.66
N GLU A 17 9.72 -20.92 -18.61
CA GLU A 17 10.78 -20.37 -19.45
C GLU A 17 12.14 -21.03 -19.18
N LEU A 18 12.50 -21.19 -17.91
CA LEU A 18 13.74 -21.87 -17.54
C LEU A 18 13.75 -23.32 -17.99
N THR A 19 12.61 -24.02 -17.93
CA THR A 19 12.50 -25.41 -18.40
C THR A 19 12.73 -25.51 -19.90
N GLU A 20 12.23 -24.55 -20.68
CA GLU A 20 12.48 -24.46 -22.12
C GLU A 20 13.98 -24.21 -22.42
N LEU A 21 14.61 -23.28 -21.71
CA LEU A 21 16.05 -22.99 -21.86
C LEU A 21 16.92 -24.18 -21.42
N ALA A 22 16.53 -24.86 -20.34
CA ALA A 22 17.23 -25.99 -19.76
C ALA A 22 17.00 -27.31 -20.52
N LYS A 23 16.29 -27.31 -21.66
CA LYS A 23 16.25 -28.48 -22.56
C LYS A 23 17.64 -28.97 -22.98
N SER A 24 18.61 -28.06 -22.99
CA SER A 24 20.03 -28.35 -23.27
C SER A 24 20.85 -28.78 -22.04
N LEU A 25 20.26 -28.75 -20.83
CA LEU A 25 20.90 -29.03 -19.55
C LEU A 25 20.11 -30.12 -18.78
N PRO A 26 20.18 -31.39 -19.20
CA PRO A 26 19.29 -32.45 -18.73
C PRO A 26 19.42 -32.76 -17.23
N ASP A 27 20.55 -32.45 -16.60
CA ASP A 27 20.80 -32.67 -15.17
C ASP A 27 20.26 -31.53 -14.28
N MET A 28 19.82 -30.41 -14.87
CA MET A 28 19.32 -29.26 -14.13
C MET A 28 17.86 -29.47 -13.70
N ARG A 29 17.67 -29.86 -12.43
CA ARG A 29 16.34 -30.08 -11.86
C ARG A 29 15.85 -28.82 -11.16
N MET A 30 14.79 -28.23 -11.69
CA MET A 30 14.23 -26.94 -11.24
C MET A 30 12.81 -27.17 -10.76
N PHE A 31 12.47 -26.61 -9.61
CA PHE A 31 11.14 -26.80 -9.03
C PHE A 31 10.68 -25.54 -8.30
N THR A 32 9.39 -25.25 -8.37
CA THR A 32 8.74 -24.32 -7.46
C THR A 32 8.55 -24.96 -6.08
N TYR A 33 8.76 -24.19 -5.02
CA TYR A 33 8.45 -24.57 -3.66
C TYR A 33 7.73 -23.41 -2.97
N ASP A 34 6.42 -23.51 -2.87
CA ASP A 34 5.53 -22.49 -2.32
C ASP A 34 4.35 -23.13 -1.56
N GLY A 35 3.42 -22.30 -1.09
CA GLY A 35 2.22 -22.78 -0.41
C GLY A 35 1.32 -23.69 -1.27
N ASP A 36 1.43 -23.65 -2.60
CA ASP A 36 0.61 -24.44 -3.52
C ASP A 36 1.27 -25.78 -3.89
N THR A 37 2.54 -25.98 -3.48
CA THR A 37 3.29 -27.20 -3.76
C THR A 37 2.73 -28.40 -2.96
N PRO A 38 2.28 -29.48 -3.64
CA PRO A 38 1.71 -30.67 -2.99
C PRO A 38 2.62 -31.29 -1.93
N GLN A 39 2.04 -31.73 -0.80
CA GLN A 39 2.83 -32.21 0.35
C GLN A 39 3.74 -33.41 0.01
N ASP A 40 3.25 -34.33 -0.82
CA ASP A 40 3.97 -35.49 -1.34
C ASP A 40 5.16 -35.08 -2.23
N ALA A 41 4.99 -34.03 -3.05
CA ALA A 41 6.05 -33.49 -3.89
C ALA A 41 7.15 -32.78 -3.09
N ARG A 42 6.82 -32.15 -1.94
CA ARG A 42 7.77 -31.35 -1.15
C ARG A 42 9.02 -32.12 -0.73
N ARG A 43 8.89 -33.42 -0.38
CA ARG A 43 10.04 -34.25 -0.01
C ARG A 43 10.97 -34.50 -1.20
N SER A 44 10.41 -34.72 -2.39
CA SER A 44 11.16 -34.93 -3.62
C SER A 44 11.93 -33.68 -4.03
N VAL A 45 11.27 -32.52 -3.97
CA VAL A 45 11.89 -31.21 -4.29
C VAL A 45 13.11 -30.96 -3.41
N ARG A 46 13.00 -31.10 -2.09
CA ARG A 46 14.14 -30.90 -1.15
C ARG A 46 15.33 -31.81 -1.43
N ALA A 47 15.08 -33.03 -1.89
CA ALA A 47 16.13 -34.01 -2.14
C ALA A 47 16.82 -33.85 -3.50
N ARG A 48 16.12 -33.31 -4.51
CA ARG A 48 16.55 -33.37 -5.91
C ARG A 48 16.78 -32.02 -6.58
N ALA A 49 16.22 -30.93 -6.06
CA ALA A 49 16.28 -29.62 -6.71
C ALA A 49 17.72 -29.07 -6.78
N ASN A 50 18.13 -28.64 -7.97
CA ASN A 50 19.32 -27.83 -8.20
C ASN A 50 18.98 -26.33 -8.10
N LEU A 51 17.77 -25.97 -8.54
CA LEU A 51 17.21 -24.62 -8.48
C LEU A 51 15.81 -24.68 -7.84
N VAL A 52 15.62 -23.88 -6.81
CA VAL A 52 14.34 -23.75 -6.11
C VAL A 52 13.78 -22.36 -6.36
N LEU A 53 12.60 -22.28 -6.98
CA LEU A 53 11.85 -21.02 -7.12
C LEU A 53 10.85 -20.92 -5.98
N THR A 54 10.90 -19.85 -5.21
CA THR A 54 10.04 -19.65 -4.05
C THR A 54 9.66 -18.17 -3.89
N ASN A 55 9.01 -17.82 -2.79
CA ASN A 55 8.67 -16.44 -2.43
C ASN A 55 9.14 -16.15 -1.00
N PRO A 56 9.26 -14.88 -0.60
CA PRO A 56 9.64 -14.50 0.76
C PRO A 56 8.76 -15.15 1.84
N ASP A 57 7.45 -15.25 1.61
CA ASP A 57 6.51 -15.84 2.56
C ASP A 57 6.85 -17.30 2.86
N MET A 58 7.15 -18.10 1.83
CA MET A 58 7.52 -19.51 1.95
C MET A 58 8.96 -19.69 2.46
N LEU A 59 9.87 -18.78 2.10
CA LEU A 59 11.21 -18.76 2.69
C LEU A 59 11.10 -18.59 4.22
N HIS A 60 10.29 -17.61 4.66
CA HIS A 60 10.04 -17.30 6.06
C HIS A 60 9.36 -18.44 6.84
N SER A 61 8.26 -18.98 6.30
CA SER A 61 7.38 -19.92 7.01
C SER A 61 7.72 -21.40 6.80
N GLY A 62 8.32 -21.76 5.67
CA GLY A 62 8.43 -23.17 5.24
C GLY A 62 9.84 -23.67 4.94
N ILE A 63 10.82 -22.79 4.72
CA ILE A 63 12.19 -23.17 4.38
C ILE A 63 13.14 -22.92 5.57
N LEU A 64 13.24 -21.67 6.04
CA LEU A 64 14.20 -21.30 7.09
C LEU A 64 13.95 -22.02 8.42
N PRO A 65 12.72 -22.07 8.98
CA PRO A 65 12.47 -22.77 10.26
C PRO A 65 12.60 -24.29 10.15
N HIS A 66 12.75 -24.82 8.95
CA HIS A 66 12.95 -26.23 8.66
C HIS A 66 14.28 -26.48 7.96
N HIS A 67 15.30 -25.65 8.22
CA HIS A 67 16.59 -25.72 7.55
C HIS A 67 17.27 -27.09 7.63
N THR A 68 17.02 -27.86 8.70
CA THR A 68 17.49 -29.25 8.85
C THR A 68 16.93 -30.22 7.80
N LYS A 69 15.80 -29.90 7.16
CA LYS A 69 15.25 -30.65 6.02
C LYS A 69 15.85 -30.20 4.67
N TRP A 70 16.61 -29.11 4.68
CA TRP A 70 17.18 -28.41 3.52
C TRP A 70 18.71 -28.38 3.53
N VAL A 71 19.36 -29.26 4.30
CA VAL A 71 20.83 -29.33 4.44
C VAL A 71 21.54 -29.31 3.09
N ASN A 72 21.09 -30.13 2.13
CA ASN A 72 21.69 -30.19 0.79
C ASN A 72 21.65 -28.84 0.06
N LEU A 73 20.56 -28.08 0.20
CA LEU A 73 20.45 -26.75 -0.39
C LEU A 73 21.42 -25.79 0.29
N PHE A 74 21.38 -25.69 1.62
CA PHE A 74 22.16 -24.69 2.36
C PHE A 74 23.66 -24.93 2.34
N GLN A 75 24.13 -26.18 2.30
CA GLN A 75 25.55 -26.50 2.14
C GLN A 75 26.10 -26.12 0.76
N ASN A 76 25.25 -26.03 -0.27
CA ASN A 76 25.65 -25.82 -1.66
C ASN A 76 25.09 -24.53 -2.26
N LEU A 77 24.53 -23.63 -1.43
CA LEU A 77 23.85 -22.45 -1.93
C LEU A 77 24.89 -21.41 -2.39
N LYS A 78 25.01 -21.27 -3.72
CA LYS A 78 25.94 -20.31 -4.35
C LYS A 78 25.29 -18.98 -4.73
N TYR A 79 24.03 -19.01 -5.14
CA TYR A 79 23.32 -17.85 -5.67
C TYR A 79 21.92 -17.74 -5.06
N VAL A 80 21.56 -16.53 -4.68
CA VAL A 80 20.20 -16.11 -4.32
C VAL A 80 19.78 -15.02 -5.29
N VAL A 81 18.80 -15.33 -6.14
CA VAL A 81 18.23 -14.40 -7.11
C VAL A 81 16.99 -13.77 -6.51
N ILE A 82 16.89 -12.45 -6.50
CA ILE A 82 15.73 -11.69 -6.03
C ILE A 82 15.19 -10.90 -7.21
N ASP A 83 14.01 -11.26 -7.66
CA ASP A 83 13.35 -10.56 -8.76
C ASP A 83 12.41 -9.46 -8.24
N GLU A 84 12.18 -8.43 -9.04
CA GLU A 84 11.31 -7.28 -8.74
C GLU A 84 11.69 -6.57 -7.41
N LEU A 85 12.96 -6.20 -7.22
CA LEU A 85 13.50 -5.65 -5.97
C LEU A 85 12.66 -4.49 -5.40
N HIS A 86 12.19 -3.58 -6.24
CA HIS A 86 11.34 -2.44 -5.87
C HIS A 86 9.99 -2.85 -5.25
N ALA A 87 9.51 -4.08 -5.47
CA ALA A 87 8.32 -4.59 -4.80
C ALA A 87 8.56 -4.80 -3.30
N TYR A 88 9.81 -5.02 -2.88
CA TYR A 88 10.20 -5.22 -1.49
C TYR A 88 10.57 -3.89 -0.82
N ARG A 89 9.55 -3.07 -0.60
CA ARG A 89 9.65 -1.76 0.06
C ARG A 89 8.67 -1.64 1.23
N GLY A 90 8.79 -0.56 2.01
CA GLY A 90 7.93 -0.29 3.16
C GLY A 90 7.96 -1.45 4.17
N VAL A 91 6.79 -1.84 4.66
CA VAL A 91 6.63 -2.97 5.60
C VAL A 91 7.17 -4.27 5.00
N PHE A 92 6.80 -4.59 3.75
CA PHE A 92 7.20 -5.86 3.13
C PHE A 92 8.72 -5.96 2.91
N GLY A 93 9.35 -4.88 2.45
CA GLY A 93 10.81 -4.82 2.35
C GLY A 93 11.52 -4.92 3.69
N SER A 94 10.96 -4.31 4.74
CA SER A 94 11.52 -4.36 6.10
C SER A 94 11.46 -5.77 6.68
N HIS A 95 10.38 -6.51 6.43
CA HIS A 95 10.29 -7.94 6.73
C HIS A 95 11.29 -8.76 5.91
N LEU A 96 11.35 -8.54 4.59
CA LEU A 96 12.27 -9.28 3.73
C LEU A 96 13.72 -9.10 4.18
N ALA A 97 14.15 -7.89 4.53
CA ALA A 97 15.50 -7.63 5.02
C ALA A 97 15.86 -8.56 6.20
N ASN A 98 14.95 -8.70 7.17
CA ASN A 98 15.14 -9.58 8.31
C ASN A 98 15.05 -11.08 7.96
N VAL A 99 14.21 -11.46 6.99
CA VAL A 99 14.21 -12.82 6.40
C VAL A 99 15.56 -13.11 5.74
N LEU A 100 16.16 -12.15 5.04
CA LEU A 100 17.49 -12.29 4.43
C LEU A 100 18.59 -12.38 5.49
N ARG A 101 18.51 -11.64 6.61
CA ARG A 101 19.42 -11.81 7.76
C ARG A 101 19.40 -13.25 8.29
N ARG A 102 18.21 -13.81 8.51
CA ARG A 102 18.02 -15.22 8.90
C ARG A 102 18.58 -16.19 7.87
N LEU A 103 18.30 -15.96 6.59
CA LEU A 103 18.85 -16.76 5.49
C LEU A 103 20.38 -16.78 5.53
N LYS A 104 21.02 -15.62 5.65
CA LYS A 104 22.49 -15.52 5.71
C LYS A 104 23.06 -16.23 6.93
N ARG A 105 22.40 -16.11 8.08
CA ARG A 105 22.76 -16.80 9.32
C ARG A 105 22.74 -18.32 9.16
N ILE A 106 21.65 -18.85 8.60
CA ILE A 106 21.52 -20.28 8.28
C ILE A 106 22.59 -20.72 7.26
N CYS A 107 22.82 -19.93 6.20
CA CYS A 107 23.86 -20.24 5.22
C CYS A 107 25.25 -20.34 5.87
N ARG A 108 25.62 -19.38 6.73
CA ARG A 108 26.88 -19.38 7.47
C ARG A 108 27.02 -20.62 8.37
N HIS A 109 25.95 -21.01 9.05
CA HIS A 109 25.92 -22.24 9.86
C HIS A 109 26.24 -23.49 9.03
N TYR A 110 25.76 -23.56 7.79
CA TYR A 110 26.06 -24.65 6.86
C TYR A 110 27.34 -24.46 6.03
N GLY A 111 28.13 -23.41 6.28
CA GLY A 111 29.38 -23.13 5.58
C GLY A 111 29.24 -22.50 4.20
N ALA A 112 28.09 -21.91 3.88
CA ALA A 112 27.82 -21.23 2.62
C ALA A 112 27.70 -19.71 2.77
N ALA A 113 28.16 -18.98 1.76
CA ALA A 113 28.02 -17.53 1.62
C ALA A 113 27.55 -17.22 0.19
N PRO A 114 26.24 -17.24 -0.08
CA PRO A 114 25.73 -17.08 -1.43
C PRO A 114 25.88 -15.65 -1.94
N GLN A 115 26.11 -15.50 -3.25
CA GLN A 115 26.03 -14.21 -3.94
C GLN A 115 24.57 -13.84 -4.22
N PHE A 116 24.21 -12.59 -3.95
CA PHE A 116 22.91 -12.03 -4.29
C PHE A 116 22.92 -11.43 -5.71
N ILE A 117 21.91 -11.79 -6.50
CA ILE A 117 21.66 -11.23 -7.83
C ILE A 117 20.25 -10.65 -7.79
N MET A 118 20.10 -9.36 -8.09
CA MET A 118 18.85 -8.64 -7.91
C MET A 118 18.43 -7.97 -9.21
N ALA A 119 17.16 -8.07 -9.58
CA ALA A 119 16.57 -7.37 -10.71
C ALA A 119 15.51 -6.38 -10.20
N SER A 120 15.41 -5.19 -10.80
CA SER A 120 14.43 -4.18 -10.43
C SER A 120 13.98 -3.39 -11.65
N ALA A 121 12.72 -2.95 -11.64
CA ALA A 121 12.30 -1.79 -12.42
C ALA A 121 13.07 -0.51 -12.00
N THR A 122 13.00 0.51 -12.87
CA THR A 122 13.67 1.80 -12.70
C THR A 122 13.15 2.51 -11.44
N ILE A 123 14.00 2.59 -10.42
CA ILE A 123 13.80 3.37 -9.18
C ILE A 123 15.03 4.29 -8.96
N ALA A 124 14.94 5.33 -8.12
CA ALA A 124 16.06 6.27 -7.99
C ALA A 124 17.23 5.72 -7.17
N ASN A 125 16.97 4.74 -6.30
CA ASN A 125 17.95 4.24 -5.34
C ASN A 125 18.02 2.70 -5.29
N PRO A 126 18.16 1.98 -6.42
CA PRO A 126 18.13 0.51 -6.43
C PRO A 126 19.34 -0.07 -5.69
N GLY A 127 20.54 0.50 -5.85
CA GLY A 127 21.71 0.10 -5.07
C GLY A 127 21.53 0.31 -3.56
N GLU A 128 20.97 1.46 -3.14
CA GLU A 128 20.69 1.73 -1.72
C GLU A 128 19.66 0.75 -1.15
N LEU A 129 18.57 0.49 -1.88
CA LEU A 129 17.54 -0.47 -1.47
C LEU A 129 18.14 -1.88 -1.33
N ALA A 130 18.91 -2.31 -2.33
CA ALA A 130 19.60 -3.59 -2.33
C ALA A 130 20.54 -3.74 -1.13
N GLN A 131 21.32 -2.69 -0.84
CA GLN A 131 22.22 -2.64 0.30
C GLN A 131 21.47 -2.68 1.64
N ARG A 132 20.36 -1.96 1.77
CA ARG A 132 19.54 -1.99 3.01
C ARG A 132 18.87 -3.35 3.22
N LEU A 133 18.38 -3.99 2.15
CA LEU A 133 17.74 -5.31 2.22
C LEU A 133 18.74 -6.42 2.54
N THR A 134 19.91 -6.40 1.88
CA THR A 134 20.92 -7.45 2.05
C THR A 134 21.86 -7.19 3.22
N GLY A 135 22.09 -5.93 3.60
CA GLY A 135 23.13 -5.53 4.56
C GLY A 135 24.55 -5.64 4.00
N GLU A 136 24.73 -5.65 2.68
CA GLU A 136 26.02 -5.84 1.99
C GLU A 136 26.21 -4.81 0.87
N SER A 137 27.47 -4.56 0.47
CA SER A 137 27.75 -3.68 -0.67
C SER A 137 27.27 -4.30 -1.98
N VAL A 138 26.61 -3.51 -2.83
CA VAL A 138 26.02 -3.97 -4.09
C VAL A 138 26.63 -3.20 -5.26
N ALA A 139 26.94 -3.91 -6.34
CA ALA A 139 27.31 -3.30 -7.62
C ALA A 139 26.06 -3.13 -8.48
N GLU A 140 25.79 -1.90 -8.89
CA GLU A 140 24.61 -1.51 -9.66
C GLU A 140 24.92 -1.51 -11.18
N LEU A 141 24.03 -2.10 -11.99
CA LEU A 141 24.16 -2.22 -13.45
C LEU A 141 23.03 -1.45 -14.14
N ASN A 142 23.32 -0.26 -14.66
CA ASN A 142 22.30 0.70 -15.12
C ASN A 142 22.21 0.91 -16.63
N GLU A 143 23.10 0.30 -17.42
CA GLU A 143 23.09 0.44 -18.87
C GLU A 143 22.06 -0.51 -19.49
N SER A 144 21.02 0.04 -20.13
CA SER A 144 20.01 -0.74 -20.86
C SER A 144 20.31 -0.76 -22.35
N GLY A 145 20.36 -1.96 -22.94
CA GLY A 145 20.46 -2.20 -24.38
C GLY A 145 19.18 -2.74 -25.02
N ALA A 146 18.06 -2.72 -24.31
CA ALA A 146 16.81 -3.36 -24.76
C ALA A 146 16.09 -2.51 -25.83
N PRO A 147 15.58 -3.11 -26.92
CA PRO A 147 14.76 -2.40 -27.90
C PRO A 147 13.37 -2.10 -27.31
N THR A 148 12.90 -0.85 -27.44
CA THR A 148 11.54 -0.44 -27.06
C THR A 148 10.66 -0.31 -28.30
N GLY A 149 9.54 -1.03 -28.35
CA GLY A 149 8.50 -0.82 -29.36
C GLY A 149 7.78 0.53 -29.17
N GLU A 150 7.21 1.07 -30.24
CA GLU A 150 6.44 2.31 -30.18
C GLU A 150 5.15 2.10 -29.35
N LYS A 151 4.95 2.92 -28.32
CA LYS A 151 3.78 2.89 -27.43
C LYS A 151 3.22 4.29 -27.29
N THR A 152 1.91 4.43 -27.51
CA THR A 152 1.24 5.71 -27.29
C THR A 152 0.76 5.79 -25.85
N PHE A 153 1.29 6.75 -25.09
CA PHE A 153 0.81 7.05 -23.73
C PHE A 153 0.04 8.37 -23.74
N MET A 154 -1.19 8.38 -23.22
CA MET A 154 -2.03 9.56 -23.13
C MET A 154 -2.41 9.87 -21.69
N VAL A 155 -2.35 11.15 -21.31
CA VAL A 155 -2.95 11.62 -20.06
C VAL A 155 -4.28 12.30 -20.40
N TYR A 156 -5.37 11.70 -19.94
CA TYR A 156 -6.72 12.25 -20.08
C TYR A 156 -7.14 12.93 -18.78
N ASN A 157 -7.31 14.26 -18.83
CA ASN A 157 -7.81 15.02 -17.69
C ASN A 157 -9.32 15.25 -17.86
N PRO A 158 -10.18 14.67 -17.00
CA PRO A 158 -11.63 14.82 -17.11
C PRO A 158 -12.07 16.29 -17.19
N PRO A 159 -13.09 16.62 -18.01
CA PRO A 159 -13.50 18.01 -18.22
C PRO A 159 -14.03 18.65 -16.94
N VAL A 160 -13.89 19.98 -16.83
CA VAL A 160 -14.50 20.77 -15.75
C VAL A 160 -16.00 20.92 -16.03
N ILE A 161 -16.84 20.40 -15.14
CA ILE A 161 -18.31 20.46 -15.26
C ILE A 161 -18.92 21.61 -14.45
N ASN A 162 -18.20 22.11 -13.45
CA ASN A 162 -18.57 23.31 -12.71
C ASN A 162 -17.32 24.21 -12.53
N PRO A 163 -17.16 25.24 -13.38
CA PRO A 163 -16.01 26.16 -13.32
C PRO A 163 -15.89 26.94 -12.01
N ASP A 164 -17.02 27.37 -11.42
CA ASP A 164 -17.02 28.19 -10.21
C ASP A 164 -16.48 27.43 -8.99
N LEU A 165 -16.82 26.14 -8.90
CA LEU A 165 -16.36 25.24 -7.84
C LEU A 165 -15.10 24.44 -8.23
N GLY A 166 -14.64 24.57 -9.49
CA GLY A 166 -13.54 23.79 -10.03
C GLY A 166 -13.79 22.27 -10.02
N ILE A 167 -15.05 21.84 -10.11
CA ILE A 167 -15.43 20.41 -10.07
C ILE A 167 -15.29 19.82 -11.47
N ARG A 168 -14.54 18.72 -11.55
CA ARG A 168 -14.36 17.92 -12.77
C ARG A 168 -15.34 16.77 -12.85
N ALA A 169 -15.56 16.26 -14.06
CA ALA A 169 -16.31 15.04 -14.28
C ALA A 169 -15.70 13.87 -13.47
N PRO A 170 -16.52 12.98 -12.90
CA PRO A 170 -16.03 11.84 -12.13
C PRO A 170 -15.10 10.94 -12.96
N TYR A 171 -13.85 10.80 -12.52
CA TYR A 171 -12.82 10.04 -13.24
C TYR A 171 -13.18 8.56 -13.44
N LEU A 172 -13.85 7.92 -12.46
CA LEU A 172 -14.29 6.51 -12.58
C LEU A 172 -15.32 6.33 -13.70
N GLY A 173 -16.23 7.30 -13.89
CA GLY A 173 -17.21 7.27 -14.97
C GLY A 173 -16.55 7.44 -16.34
N GLU A 174 -15.58 8.36 -16.45
CA GLU A 174 -14.83 8.58 -17.68
C GLU A 174 -13.95 7.37 -18.04
N ALA A 175 -13.25 6.77 -17.06
CA ALA A 175 -12.48 5.55 -17.25
C ALA A 175 -13.38 4.36 -17.69
N SER A 176 -14.56 4.21 -17.08
CA SER A 176 -15.52 3.17 -17.43
C SER A 176 -16.03 3.33 -18.87
N ARG A 177 -16.43 4.55 -19.25
CA ARG A 177 -16.91 4.86 -20.61
C ARG A 177 -15.83 4.62 -21.67
N LEU A 178 -14.59 5.01 -21.38
CA LEU A 178 -13.44 4.79 -22.26
C LEU A 178 -13.23 3.28 -22.48
N ALA A 179 -13.10 2.52 -21.39
CA ALA A 179 -12.88 1.07 -21.46
C ALA A 179 -14.02 0.35 -22.17
N ALA A 180 -15.28 0.67 -21.85
CA ALA A 180 -16.45 0.07 -22.48
C ALA A 180 -16.52 0.34 -23.99
N ARG A 181 -16.09 1.53 -24.45
CA ARG A 181 -16.01 1.86 -25.88
C ARG A 181 -15.04 0.94 -26.63
N PHE A 182 -13.87 0.67 -26.06
CA PHE A 182 -12.86 -0.21 -26.66
C PHE A 182 -13.29 -1.69 -26.59
N LEU A 183 -13.86 -2.12 -25.47
CA LEU A 183 -14.38 -3.49 -25.31
C LEU A 183 -15.50 -3.79 -26.32
N LYS A 184 -16.40 -2.83 -26.61
CA LYS A 184 -17.42 -2.96 -27.66
C LYS A 184 -16.83 -3.14 -29.07
N GLN A 185 -15.62 -2.67 -29.30
CA GLN A 185 -14.86 -2.86 -30.55
C GLN A 185 -13.96 -4.10 -30.53
N LYS A 186 -14.11 -4.97 -29.51
CA LYS A 186 -13.31 -6.19 -29.33
C LYS A 186 -11.81 -5.94 -29.10
N VAL A 187 -11.46 -4.80 -28.50
CA VAL A 187 -10.08 -4.48 -28.12
C VAL A 187 -9.82 -4.99 -26.71
N ALA A 188 -8.77 -5.81 -26.54
CA ALA A 188 -8.45 -6.43 -25.26
C ALA A 188 -7.96 -5.36 -24.27
N THR A 189 -8.68 -5.16 -23.17
CA THR A 189 -8.53 -3.98 -22.31
C THR A 189 -8.33 -4.35 -20.84
N ILE A 190 -7.30 -3.77 -20.21
CA ILE A 190 -7.14 -3.79 -18.75
C ILE A 190 -7.43 -2.41 -18.16
N VAL A 191 -8.17 -2.37 -17.06
CA VAL A 191 -8.45 -1.16 -16.30
C VAL A 191 -7.88 -1.30 -14.90
N PHE A 192 -6.92 -0.44 -14.53
CA PHE A 192 -6.35 -0.39 -13.19
C PHE A 192 -7.06 0.67 -12.35
N CYS A 193 -7.45 0.31 -11.12
CA CYS A 193 -8.03 1.24 -10.15
C CYS A 193 -7.21 1.25 -8.84
N GLN A 194 -7.20 2.40 -8.16
CA GLN A 194 -6.39 2.64 -6.94
C GLN A 194 -6.89 1.89 -5.69
N SER A 195 -8.19 1.56 -5.62
CA SER A 195 -8.80 0.92 -4.45
C SER A 195 -9.72 -0.24 -4.81
N ARG A 196 -9.90 -1.17 -3.87
CA ARG A 196 -10.83 -2.30 -4.00
C ARG A 196 -12.25 -1.80 -4.33
N LEU A 197 -12.71 -0.74 -3.66
CA LEU A 197 -14.02 -0.13 -3.92
C LEU A 197 -14.13 0.40 -5.35
N SER A 198 -13.15 1.19 -5.80
CA SER A 198 -13.14 1.74 -7.16
C SER A 198 -13.10 0.66 -8.26
N THR A 199 -12.40 -0.46 -8.01
CA THR A 199 -12.40 -1.62 -8.92
C THR A 199 -13.81 -2.18 -9.08
N GLU A 200 -14.55 -2.35 -7.98
CA GLU A 200 -15.92 -2.90 -8.03
C GLU A 200 -16.91 -1.93 -8.68
N VAL A 201 -16.79 -0.62 -8.42
CA VAL A 201 -17.64 0.42 -9.05
C VAL A 201 -17.43 0.48 -10.57
N VAL A 202 -16.17 0.48 -11.02
CA VAL A 202 -15.83 0.51 -12.44
C VAL A 202 -16.24 -0.79 -13.12
N LEU A 203 -16.02 -1.94 -12.48
CA LEU A 203 -16.45 -3.24 -12.98
C LEU A 203 -17.96 -3.29 -13.21
N ALA A 204 -18.75 -2.89 -12.21
CA ALA A 204 -20.21 -2.85 -12.32
C ALA A 204 -20.67 -1.92 -13.46
N SER A 205 -20.03 -0.75 -13.59
CA SER A 205 -20.34 0.23 -14.64
C SER A 205 -20.02 -0.30 -16.04
N ILE A 206 -18.85 -0.90 -16.23
CA ILE A 206 -18.44 -1.49 -17.52
C ILE A 206 -19.34 -2.67 -17.88
N LYS A 207 -19.60 -3.58 -16.94
CA LYS A 207 -20.46 -4.76 -17.18
C LYS A 207 -21.83 -4.34 -17.70
N LYS A 208 -22.45 -3.35 -17.05
CA LYS A 208 -23.74 -2.79 -17.47
C LYS A 208 -23.69 -2.16 -18.87
N GLU A 209 -22.57 -1.55 -19.25
CA GLU A 209 -22.45 -0.93 -20.58
C GLU A 209 -22.21 -1.94 -21.70
N VAL A 210 -21.60 -3.10 -21.41
CA VAL A 210 -21.22 -4.13 -22.40
C VAL A 210 -22.10 -5.38 -22.36
N GLU A 211 -23.11 -5.42 -21.49
CA GLU A 211 -24.04 -6.54 -21.38
C GLU A 211 -24.74 -6.80 -22.73
N ASP A 212 -24.88 -8.09 -23.07
CA ASP A 212 -25.63 -8.49 -24.23
C ASP A 212 -27.15 -8.44 -23.97
N LYS A 213 -27.95 -8.87 -24.95
CA LYS A 213 -29.42 -8.87 -24.84
C LYS A 213 -29.96 -9.78 -23.73
N THR A 214 -29.13 -10.67 -23.17
CA THR A 214 -29.46 -11.56 -22.06
C THR A 214 -29.01 -11.01 -20.70
N GLY A 215 -28.33 -9.86 -20.68
CA GLY A 215 -27.72 -9.29 -19.48
C GLY A 215 -26.37 -9.91 -19.13
N ASP A 216 -25.82 -10.78 -20.00
CA ASP A 216 -24.51 -11.37 -19.77
C ASP A 216 -23.42 -10.42 -20.27
N SER A 217 -22.45 -10.15 -19.40
CA SER A 217 -21.28 -9.33 -19.66
C SER A 217 -20.00 -10.17 -19.67
N GLY A 218 -20.12 -11.51 -19.76
CA GLY A 218 -19.13 -12.56 -19.51
C GLY A 218 -17.74 -12.41 -20.15
N ILE A 219 -17.55 -11.43 -21.02
CA ILE A 219 -16.27 -10.96 -21.54
C ILE A 219 -15.46 -10.10 -20.55
N VAL A 220 -16.06 -9.58 -19.45
CA VAL A 220 -15.39 -8.71 -18.47
C VAL A 220 -15.37 -9.31 -17.06
N ARG A 221 -14.20 -9.33 -16.42
CA ARG A 221 -14.01 -9.84 -15.04
C ARG A 221 -13.31 -8.83 -14.13
N GLY A 222 -13.48 -8.99 -12.82
CA GLY A 222 -12.74 -8.26 -11.80
C GLY A 222 -11.49 -9.03 -11.34
N TYR A 223 -10.48 -8.35 -10.81
CA TYR A 223 -9.33 -8.98 -10.17
C TYR A 223 -8.76 -8.16 -9.00
N ARG A 224 -8.75 -8.72 -7.78
CA ARG A 224 -8.12 -8.08 -6.60
C ARG A 224 -7.59 -9.10 -5.60
N GLY A 225 -6.62 -8.67 -4.78
CA GLY A 225 -5.93 -9.51 -3.79
C GLY A 225 -6.81 -10.13 -2.68
N GLY A 226 -8.05 -9.68 -2.52
CA GLY A 226 -9.03 -10.25 -1.58
C GLY A 226 -9.97 -11.30 -2.18
N TYR A 227 -9.82 -11.67 -3.46
CA TYR A 227 -10.57 -12.77 -4.06
C TYR A 227 -9.95 -14.12 -3.69
N LEU A 228 -10.82 -15.13 -3.57
CA LEU A 228 -10.40 -16.51 -3.33
C LEU A 228 -9.40 -16.99 -4.40
N PRO A 229 -8.40 -17.82 -4.03
CA PRO A 229 -7.37 -18.30 -4.97
C PRO A 229 -7.92 -18.97 -6.23
N LEU A 230 -8.95 -19.82 -6.10
CA LEU A 230 -9.58 -20.50 -7.25
C LEU A 230 -10.17 -19.50 -8.25
N ARG A 231 -10.83 -18.46 -7.76
CA ARG A 231 -11.43 -17.42 -8.60
C ARG A 231 -10.38 -16.61 -9.35
N ARG A 232 -9.25 -16.29 -8.72
CA ARG A 232 -8.13 -15.60 -9.39
C ARG A 232 -7.56 -16.44 -10.54
N ARG A 233 -7.36 -17.74 -10.34
CA ARG A 233 -6.88 -18.67 -11.38
C ARG A 233 -7.83 -18.78 -12.57
N GLU A 234 -9.14 -18.75 -12.33
CA GLU A 234 -10.14 -18.75 -13.42
C GLU A 234 -10.02 -17.51 -14.31
N VAL A 235 -9.86 -16.33 -13.70
CA VAL A 235 -9.68 -15.06 -14.43
C VAL A 235 -8.36 -15.06 -15.20
N GLU A 236 -7.26 -15.47 -14.58
CA GLU A 236 -5.94 -15.57 -15.22
C GLU A 236 -5.94 -16.52 -16.42
N ARG A 237 -6.63 -17.66 -16.30
CA ARG A 237 -6.80 -18.60 -17.42
C ARG A 237 -7.63 -18.00 -18.55
N GLY A 238 -8.74 -17.34 -18.21
CA GLY A 238 -9.61 -16.70 -19.20
C GLY A 238 -8.93 -15.56 -19.97
N LEU A 239 -8.05 -14.81 -19.31
CA LEU A 239 -7.21 -13.80 -19.96
C LEU A 239 -6.18 -14.44 -20.90
N ARG A 240 -5.52 -15.52 -20.47
CA ARG A 240 -4.55 -16.27 -21.30
C ARG A 240 -5.18 -16.93 -22.53
N SER A 241 -6.39 -17.48 -22.39
CA SER A 241 -7.11 -18.11 -23.51
C SER A 241 -7.76 -17.09 -24.46
N GLY A 242 -7.99 -15.85 -24.00
CA GLY A 242 -8.74 -14.83 -24.73
C GLY A 242 -10.26 -14.91 -24.54
N ASP A 243 -10.76 -15.79 -23.66
CA ASP A 243 -12.18 -15.88 -23.31
C ASP A 243 -12.65 -14.64 -22.51
N VAL A 244 -11.72 -14.02 -21.77
CA VAL A 244 -11.93 -12.76 -21.06
C VAL A 244 -11.25 -11.65 -21.85
N LEU A 245 -12.06 -10.77 -22.45
CA LEU A 245 -11.59 -9.64 -23.25
C LEU A 245 -11.23 -8.43 -22.37
N GLY A 246 -11.86 -8.29 -21.21
CA GLY A 246 -11.70 -7.15 -20.31
C GLY A 246 -11.44 -7.56 -18.87
N VAL A 247 -10.51 -6.88 -18.20
CA VAL A 247 -10.31 -7.05 -16.75
C VAL A 247 -10.19 -5.72 -16.03
N VAL A 248 -10.91 -5.58 -14.92
CA VAL A 248 -10.80 -4.43 -14.00
C VAL A 248 -10.08 -4.90 -12.75
N ALA A 249 -8.93 -4.31 -12.45
CA ALA A 249 -8.04 -4.79 -11.41
C ALA A 249 -7.50 -3.70 -10.49
N THR A 250 -7.06 -4.10 -9.30
CA THR A 250 -6.12 -3.28 -8.50
C THR A 250 -4.68 -3.51 -9.00
N SER A 251 -3.68 -3.00 -8.28
CA SER A 251 -2.25 -3.36 -8.47
C SER A 251 -1.94 -4.85 -8.36
N ALA A 252 -2.92 -5.71 -8.08
CA ALA A 252 -2.73 -7.16 -8.03
C ALA A 252 -2.37 -7.77 -9.40
N LEU A 253 -2.68 -7.10 -10.52
CA LEU A 253 -2.21 -7.46 -11.87
C LEU A 253 -1.02 -6.60 -12.36
N GLU A 254 -0.44 -5.77 -11.50
CA GLU A 254 0.74 -4.96 -11.82
C GLU A 254 2.01 -5.81 -11.95
N LEU A 255 2.08 -6.91 -11.19
CA LEU A 255 3.23 -7.81 -11.11
C LEU A 255 3.32 -8.75 -12.32
N GLY A 256 4.54 -9.05 -12.80
CA GLY A 256 4.94 -9.62 -14.10
C GLY A 256 4.24 -10.86 -14.69
N ILE A 257 3.14 -11.35 -14.11
CA ILE A 257 2.40 -12.53 -14.56
C ILE A 257 2.00 -12.45 -16.03
N ASP A 258 2.11 -13.57 -16.75
CA ASP A 258 1.65 -13.67 -18.13
C ASP A 258 0.12 -13.84 -18.17
N ILE A 259 -0.56 -12.71 -18.39
CA ILE A 259 -2.02 -12.64 -18.59
C ILE A 259 -2.41 -12.62 -20.07
N GLY A 260 -1.49 -12.94 -20.99
CA GLY A 260 -1.75 -12.93 -22.42
C GLY A 260 -1.66 -11.54 -23.06
N HIS A 261 -2.41 -11.34 -24.14
CA HIS A 261 -2.33 -10.15 -24.97
C HIS A 261 -3.37 -9.09 -24.57
N LEU A 262 -2.91 -7.89 -24.25
CA LEU A 262 -3.75 -6.72 -24.04
C LEU A 262 -3.28 -5.59 -24.97
N ASP A 263 -4.24 -4.87 -25.52
CA ASP A 263 -4.01 -3.80 -26.51
C ASP A 263 -4.08 -2.42 -25.85
N LEU A 264 -4.93 -2.29 -24.83
CA LEU A 264 -5.19 -1.05 -24.11
C LEU A 264 -5.05 -1.23 -22.60
N ALA A 265 -4.29 -0.33 -21.96
CA ALA A 265 -4.30 -0.15 -20.53
C ALA A 265 -4.98 1.19 -20.16
N VAL A 266 -5.99 1.15 -19.30
CA VAL A 266 -6.63 2.34 -18.73
C VAL A 266 -6.26 2.43 -17.25
N LEU A 267 -5.58 3.49 -16.84
CA LEU A 267 -5.23 3.74 -15.45
C LEU A 267 -6.22 4.76 -14.88
N ALA A 268 -7.14 4.31 -14.03
CA ALA A 268 -8.12 5.17 -13.36
C ALA A 268 -7.45 5.85 -12.15
N GLY A 269 -6.76 6.96 -12.45
CA GLY A 269 -5.91 7.70 -11.54
C GLY A 269 -4.44 7.30 -11.61
N TYR A 270 -3.57 8.17 -11.09
CA TYR A 270 -2.14 7.86 -10.96
C TYR A 270 -1.92 6.72 -9.94
N PRO A 271 -1.15 5.67 -10.24
CA PRO A 271 -1.02 4.51 -9.35
C PRO A 271 -0.14 4.75 -8.12
N GLY A 272 0.30 5.99 -7.88
CA GLY A 272 1.11 6.40 -6.74
C GLY A 272 2.59 6.51 -7.06
N THR A 273 3.11 5.72 -8.02
CA THR A 273 4.52 5.79 -8.44
C THR A 273 4.69 5.72 -9.96
N ILE A 274 5.76 6.33 -10.48
CA ILE A 274 6.13 6.31 -11.90
C ILE A 274 6.42 4.87 -12.33
N ALA A 275 7.12 4.10 -11.48
CA ALA A 275 7.38 2.70 -11.73
C ALA A 275 6.09 1.88 -11.92
N SER A 276 5.13 2.02 -11.00
CA SER A 276 3.82 1.35 -11.08
C SER A 276 3.05 1.76 -12.33
N MET A 277 3.10 3.04 -12.72
CA MET A 277 2.46 3.51 -13.96
C MET A 277 3.03 2.83 -15.19
N TRP A 278 4.36 2.76 -15.31
CA TRP A 278 5.01 2.10 -16.43
C TRP A 278 4.77 0.59 -16.44
N GLN A 279 4.71 -0.05 -15.27
CA GLN A 279 4.37 -1.47 -15.17
C GLN A 279 2.91 -1.74 -15.59
N GLN A 280 1.97 -0.91 -15.14
CA GLN A 280 0.57 -1.01 -15.52
C GLN A 280 0.37 -0.72 -17.02
N ALA A 281 1.02 0.31 -17.55
CA ALA A 281 1.03 0.61 -18.98
C ALA A 281 1.76 -0.47 -19.80
N GLY A 282 2.75 -1.14 -19.19
CA GLY A 282 3.50 -2.28 -19.73
C GLY A 282 2.65 -3.55 -19.93
N ARG A 283 1.46 -3.61 -19.34
CA ARG A 283 0.52 -4.72 -19.55
C ARG A 283 -0.06 -4.73 -20.96
N ALA A 284 -0.16 -3.57 -21.59
CA ALA A 284 -0.51 -3.45 -23.00
C ALA A 284 0.75 -3.48 -23.88
N GLY A 285 0.69 -4.19 -25.02
CA GLY A 285 1.74 -4.14 -26.04
C GLY A 285 2.96 -5.03 -25.81
N ARG A 286 2.80 -6.23 -25.24
CA ARG A 286 3.90 -7.22 -25.09
C ARG A 286 4.32 -7.90 -26.41
N ARG A 287 3.58 -7.72 -27.52
CA ARG A 287 3.93 -8.23 -28.87
C ARG A 287 4.09 -7.06 -29.86
N SER A 288 4.61 -7.36 -31.06
CA SER A 288 4.99 -6.42 -32.13
C SER A 288 3.84 -5.65 -32.82
N GLY A 289 2.79 -5.26 -32.08
CA GLY A 289 1.65 -4.49 -32.57
C GLY A 289 1.52 -3.14 -31.86
N GLU A 290 0.66 -2.27 -32.38
CA GLU A 290 0.33 -1.00 -31.74
C GLU A 290 -0.36 -1.22 -30.40
N SER A 291 0.02 -0.43 -29.39
CA SER A 291 -0.60 -0.47 -28.07
C SER A 291 -0.74 0.93 -27.48
N ALA A 292 -1.73 1.09 -26.62
CA ALA A 292 -1.99 2.36 -25.95
C ALA A 292 -2.13 2.20 -24.44
N ALA A 293 -1.71 3.23 -23.72
CA ALA A 293 -2.01 3.42 -22.31
C ALA A 293 -2.66 4.79 -22.11
N VAL A 294 -3.76 4.84 -21.34
CA VAL A 294 -4.48 6.08 -21.03
C VAL A 294 -4.59 6.22 -19.52
N MET A 295 -3.93 7.24 -18.95
CA MET A 295 -4.12 7.62 -17.55
C MET A 295 -5.26 8.64 -17.45
N VAL A 296 -6.36 8.25 -16.82
CA VAL A 296 -7.50 9.12 -16.51
C VAL A 296 -7.26 9.78 -15.16
N ALA A 297 -6.85 11.05 -15.17
CA ALA A 297 -6.48 11.77 -13.96
C ALA A 297 -7.65 11.91 -12.99
N THR A 298 -7.41 11.68 -11.70
CA THR A 298 -8.37 12.03 -10.65
C THR A 298 -8.40 13.53 -10.41
N SER A 299 -9.34 13.98 -9.58
CA SER A 299 -9.35 15.35 -9.11
C SER A 299 -8.31 15.63 -8.03
N SER A 300 -7.45 14.69 -7.62
CA SER A 300 -6.45 14.91 -6.55
C SER A 300 -5.42 15.98 -6.93
N PRO A 301 -4.79 16.67 -5.97
CA PRO A 301 -3.72 17.63 -6.28
C PRO A 301 -2.54 17.01 -7.03
N MET A 302 -2.18 15.77 -6.67
CA MET A 302 -1.11 15.02 -7.31
C MET A 302 -1.40 14.72 -8.79
N ASP A 303 -2.55 14.11 -9.10
CA ASP A 303 -2.91 13.76 -10.47
C ASP A 303 -3.02 15.00 -11.36
N GLN A 304 -3.49 16.12 -10.81
CA GLN A 304 -3.68 17.37 -11.53
C GLN A 304 -2.35 18.08 -11.77
N TYR A 305 -1.43 18.00 -10.81
CA TYR A 305 -0.05 18.41 -11.01
C TYR A 305 0.60 17.61 -12.15
N LEU A 306 0.51 16.28 -12.09
CA LEU A 306 1.07 15.38 -13.11
C LEU A 306 0.45 15.60 -14.50
N ALA A 307 -0.87 15.80 -14.57
CA ALA A 307 -1.56 16.05 -15.84
C ALA A 307 -1.22 17.40 -16.49
N THR A 308 -0.77 18.39 -15.69
CA THR A 308 -0.35 19.71 -16.19
C THR A 308 1.16 19.82 -16.41
N HIS A 309 1.93 18.85 -15.92
CA HIS A 309 3.38 18.76 -16.05
C HIS A 309 3.80 17.40 -16.64
N PRO A 310 3.42 17.08 -17.89
CA PRO A 310 3.74 15.79 -18.49
C PRO A 310 5.26 15.55 -18.57
N ASP A 311 6.07 16.60 -18.69
CA ASP A 311 7.54 16.48 -18.65
C ASP A 311 8.05 15.88 -17.33
N TYR A 312 7.35 16.12 -16.21
CA TYR A 312 7.64 15.44 -14.95
C TYR A 312 7.33 13.94 -15.05
N LEU A 313 6.22 13.58 -15.68
CA LEU A 313 5.81 12.18 -15.85
C LEU A 313 6.83 11.35 -16.65
N PHE A 314 7.40 11.96 -17.70
CA PHE A 314 8.29 11.29 -18.65
C PHE A 314 9.78 11.55 -18.40
N GLY A 315 10.12 12.55 -17.57
CA GLY A 315 11.50 13.00 -17.35
C GLY A 315 11.93 13.14 -15.89
N ALA A 316 11.04 12.97 -14.90
CA ALA A 316 11.44 13.02 -13.50
C ALA A 316 12.34 11.83 -13.13
N PRO A 317 13.31 12.03 -12.22
CA PRO A 317 14.01 10.92 -11.60
C PRO A 317 12.98 10.04 -10.87
N PRO A 318 13.09 8.70 -10.97
CA PRO A 318 12.14 7.80 -10.31
C PRO A 318 12.08 8.01 -8.80
N GLU A 319 11.04 7.51 -8.12
CA GLU A 319 10.91 7.70 -6.67
C GLU A 319 11.91 6.84 -5.87
N HIS A 320 12.10 7.18 -4.59
CA HIS A 320 12.97 6.43 -3.69
C HIS A 320 12.20 5.35 -2.93
N ALA A 321 12.65 4.10 -3.03
CA ALA A 321 12.17 3.02 -2.19
C ALA A 321 12.85 3.08 -0.82
N ARG A 322 12.05 3.02 0.26
CA ARG A 322 12.52 2.99 1.65
C ARG A 322 12.10 1.70 2.34
N VAL A 323 12.95 1.25 3.25
CA VAL A 323 12.71 0.15 4.18
C VAL A 323 13.30 0.55 5.53
N ASN A 324 12.66 0.09 6.60
CA ASN A 324 13.15 0.20 7.97
C ASN A 324 13.26 -1.21 8.59
N PRO A 325 14.33 -1.98 8.29
CA PRO A 325 14.53 -3.30 8.87
C PRO A 325 14.65 -3.30 10.41
N GLU A 326 14.96 -2.14 11.00
CA GLU A 326 15.08 -1.95 12.46
C GLU A 326 13.75 -1.52 13.11
N ASN A 327 12.63 -1.51 12.38
CA ASN A 327 11.32 -1.27 12.98
C ASN A 327 11.11 -2.28 14.14
N PRO A 328 10.88 -1.84 15.38
CA PRO A 328 10.91 -2.70 16.56
C PRO A 328 9.83 -3.79 16.50
N PHE A 329 8.64 -3.49 15.95
CA PHE A 329 7.54 -4.44 15.79
C PHE A 329 7.86 -5.53 14.77
N ILE A 330 8.64 -5.21 13.74
CA ILE A 330 9.09 -6.17 12.71
C ILE A 330 10.30 -6.98 13.21
N LEU A 331 11.27 -6.29 13.81
CA LEU A 331 12.54 -6.86 14.25
C LEU A 331 12.32 -7.92 15.34
N ILE A 332 11.50 -7.63 16.36
CA ILE A 332 11.23 -8.57 17.46
C ILE A 332 10.65 -9.90 16.95
N ASN A 333 9.75 -9.82 15.98
CA ASN A 333 9.13 -10.99 15.35
C ASN A 333 10.17 -11.84 14.61
N HIS A 334 11.13 -11.22 13.96
CA HIS A 334 12.21 -11.94 13.28
C HIS A 334 13.32 -12.43 14.20
N VAL A 335 13.56 -11.76 15.34
CA VAL A 335 14.44 -12.26 16.41
C VAL A 335 13.84 -13.55 17.01
N LYS A 336 12.53 -13.59 17.30
CA LYS A 336 11.81 -14.81 17.72
C LYS A 336 12.04 -15.95 16.73
N CYS A 337 11.82 -15.71 15.43
CA CYS A 337 12.07 -16.73 14.41
C CYS A 337 13.55 -17.16 14.32
N ALA A 338 14.47 -16.21 14.42
CA ALA A 338 15.90 -16.51 14.33
C ALA A 338 16.35 -17.40 15.50
N ALA A 339 15.90 -17.11 16.72
CA ALA A 339 16.21 -17.92 17.90
C ALA A 339 15.57 -19.33 17.85
N PHE A 340 14.38 -19.45 17.23
CA PHE A 340 13.77 -20.75 16.94
C PHE A 340 14.61 -21.59 15.97
N GLU A 341 15.17 -20.95 14.94
CA GLU A 341 16.01 -21.62 13.92
C GLU A 341 17.34 -22.09 14.49
N LEU A 342 18.08 -21.18 15.11
CA LEU A 342 19.40 -21.44 15.68
C LEU A 342 19.55 -20.61 16.97
N PRO A 343 20.16 -21.14 18.04
CA PRO A 343 20.39 -20.38 19.28
C PRO A 343 21.14 -19.09 19.00
N LEU A 344 20.64 -17.95 19.46
CA LEU A 344 21.16 -16.62 19.12
C LEU A 344 22.22 -16.19 20.13
N GLY A 345 23.43 -15.88 19.66
CA GLY A 345 24.49 -15.38 20.53
C GLY A 345 24.18 -13.97 21.02
N ALA A 346 24.50 -13.65 22.28
CA ALA A 346 24.25 -12.32 22.84
C ALA A 346 24.90 -11.17 22.02
N ASP A 347 26.10 -11.42 21.49
CA ASP A 347 26.87 -10.48 20.67
C ASP A 347 26.75 -10.78 19.16
N GLU A 348 25.88 -11.70 18.75
CA GLU A 348 25.71 -12.04 17.34
C GLU A 348 24.98 -10.90 16.60
N PRO A 349 25.58 -10.29 15.56
CA PRO A 349 24.96 -9.17 14.87
C PRO A 349 23.72 -9.62 14.08
N PHE A 350 22.57 -9.01 14.36
CA PHE A 350 21.31 -9.26 13.66
C PHE A 350 20.72 -7.95 13.10
N GLY A 351 21.56 -7.16 12.42
CA GLY A 351 21.22 -5.78 12.05
C GLY A 351 21.76 -4.82 13.11
N GLY A 352 20.86 -4.11 13.79
CA GLY A 352 21.18 -3.30 14.96
C GLY A 352 21.40 -4.13 16.24
N ASP A 353 21.43 -3.42 17.37
CA ASP A 353 21.52 -4.02 18.70
C ASP A 353 20.16 -4.62 19.10
N VAL A 354 20.14 -5.94 19.30
CA VAL A 354 18.94 -6.71 19.70
C VAL A 354 18.95 -7.11 21.18
N SER A 355 19.92 -6.65 21.97
CA SER A 355 20.08 -7.04 23.38
C SER A 355 18.82 -6.79 24.22
N ALA A 356 18.19 -5.62 24.06
CA ALA A 356 16.95 -5.28 24.75
C ALA A 356 15.78 -6.21 24.36
N HIS A 357 15.70 -6.60 23.09
CA HIS A 357 14.68 -7.53 22.60
C HIS A 357 14.91 -8.93 23.18
N LEU A 358 16.17 -9.40 23.23
CA LEU A 358 16.51 -10.70 23.81
C LEU A 358 16.18 -10.76 25.30
N ALA A 359 16.51 -9.71 26.06
CA ALA A 359 16.18 -9.60 27.48
C ALA A 359 14.65 -9.63 27.71
N ALA A 360 13.88 -8.85 26.94
CA ALA A 360 12.42 -8.85 27.05
C ALA A 360 11.81 -10.23 26.75
N LEU A 361 12.32 -10.93 25.73
CA LEU A 361 11.84 -12.26 25.37
C LEU A 361 12.24 -13.34 26.39
N GLU A 362 13.37 -13.18 27.08
CA GLU A 362 13.75 -14.01 28.21
C GLU A 362 12.81 -13.78 29.40
N ASP A 363 12.53 -12.51 29.74
CA ASP A 363 11.60 -12.14 30.81
C ASP A 363 10.16 -12.66 30.55
N GLU A 364 9.71 -12.66 29.28
CA GLU A 364 8.44 -13.25 28.85
C GLU A 364 8.43 -14.80 28.85
N GLY A 365 9.57 -15.45 29.10
CA GLY A 365 9.72 -16.91 29.08
C GLY A 365 9.69 -17.53 27.67
N VAL A 366 9.76 -16.71 26.62
CA VAL A 366 9.79 -17.12 25.21
C VAL A 366 11.17 -17.65 24.82
N LEU A 367 12.22 -17.07 25.40
CA LEU A 367 13.61 -17.51 25.28
C LEU A 367 14.16 -17.96 26.64
N HIS A 368 15.14 -18.85 26.61
CA HIS A 368 15.92 -19.27 27.77
C HIS A 368 17.40 -19.09 27.47
N ARG A 369 18.12 -18.31 28.29
CA ARG A 369 19.56 -18.14 28.15
C ARG A 369 20.33 -19.33 28.72
N ALA A 370 21.19 -19.92 27.91
CA ALA A 370 22.13 -20.96 28.32
C ALA A 370 23.56 -20.54 27.91
N GLY A 371 24.35 -20.12 28.90
CA GLY A 371 25.66 -19.49 28.64
C GLY A 371 25.50 -18.18 27.87
N GLU A 372 26.20 -18.07 26.74
CA GLU A 372 26.17 -16.88 25.86
C GLU A 372 25.10 -16.95 24.75
N HIS A 373 24.23 -17.97 24.77
CA HIS A 373 23.22 -18.17 23.72
C HIS A 373 21.81 -18.17 24.29
N PHE A 374 20.88 -17.59 23.52
CA PHE A 374 19.46 -17.61 23.77
C PHE A 374 18.81 -18.72 22.96
N HIS A 375 18.15 -19.64 23.65
CA HIS A 375 17.44 -20.78 23.07
C HIS A 375 15.93 -20.54 23.08
N TRP A 376 15.25 -21.00 22.05
CA TRP A 376 13.79 -21.00 22.03
C TRP A 376 13.21 -21.96 23.07
N SER A 377 12.32 -21.46 23.95
CA SER A 377 11.70 -22.24 25.04
C SER A 377 10.19 -22.40 24.92
N SER A 378 9.53 -21.72 23.96
CA SER A 378 8.09 -21.82 23.74
C SER A 378 7.70 -23.04 22.89
N GLU A 379 6.51 -23.60 23.12
CA GLU A 379 5.92 -24.63 22.23
C GLU A 379 5.33 -24.05 20.94
N THR A 380 5.19 -22.71 20.89
CA THR A 380 4.63 -22.03 19.72
C THR A 380 5.62 -21.97 18.56
N TYR A 381 5.08 -22.03 17.34
CA TYR A 381 5.87 -21.89 16.12
C TYR A 381 5.77 -20.44 15.63
N PRO A 382 6.84 -19.62 15.77
CA PRO A 382 6.72 -18.17 15.61
C PRO A 382 6.41 -17.74 14.17
N ALA A 383 6.85 -18.50 13.17
CA ALA A 383 6.71 -18.11 11.77
C ALA A 383 5.28 -18.25 11.21
N ASP A 384 4.39 -19.01 11.85
CA ASP A 384 3.00 -19.14 11.39
C ASP A 384 2.15 -17.90 11.72
N HIS A 385 2.56 -17.14 12.72
CA HIS A 385 1.82 -15.95 13.19
C HIS A 385 2.28 -14.65 12.52
N ILE A 386 3.31 -14.69 11.67
CA ILE A 386 3.90 -13.48 11.08
C ILE A 386 3.54 -13.41 9.59
N SER A 387 2.75 -12.40 9.24
CA SER A 387 2.52 -12.00 7.84
C SER A 387 3.62 -11.02 7.44
N LEU A 388 4.31 -11.27 6.33
CA LEU A 388 5.35 -10.33 5.85
C LEU A 388 4.77 -9.05 5.24
N ARG A 389 3.44 -8.98 5.06
CA ARG A 389 2.77 -7.85 4.39
C ARG A 389 2.17 -6.85 5.35
N THR A 390 2.13 -7.17 6.64
CA THR A 390 1.48 -6.39 7.67
C THR A 390 2.39 -6.36 8.90
N VAL A 391 2.37 -5.24 9.63
CA VAL A 391 3.13 -5.15 10.89
C VAL A 391 2.48 -6.03 11.98
N THR A 392 1.15 -6.22 11.90
CA THR A 392 0.35 -7.05 12.82
C THR A 392 -0.27 -8.25 12.10
N SER A 393 -0.63 -9.29 12.86
CA SER A 393 -1.00 -10.62 12.34
C SER A 393 -2.50 -10.85 12.07
N ASP A 394 -3.37 -9.96 12.53
CA ASP A 394 -4.80 -10.28 12.63
C ASP A 394 -5.58 -9.93 11.34
N ASN A 395 -6.35 -10.89 10.84
CA ASN A 395 -7.26 -10.73 9.71
C ASN A 395 -8.69 -11.14 10.09
N PHE A 396 -9.67 -10.52 9.45
CA PHE A 396 -11.09 -10.82 9.57
C PHE A 396 -11.57 -11.64 8.37
N LEU A 397 -12.33 -12.71 8.64
CA LEU A 397 -13.06 -13.46 7.61
C LEU A 397 -14.42 -12.82 7.34
N VAL A 398 -14.79 -12.64 6.08
CA VAL A 398 -16.12 -12.15 5.68
C VAL A 398 -16.97 -13.35 5.26
N ILE A 399 -18.04 -13.62 6.02
CA ILE A 399 -18.90 -14.79 5.85
C ILE A 399 -20.29 -14.37 5.37
N ASP A 400 -20.69 -14.88 4.21
CA ASP A 400 -22.04 -14.70 3.67
C ASP A 400 -23.05 -15.60 4.41
N THR A 401 -24.09 -14.96 4.96
CA THR A 401 -25.19 -15.61 5.66
C THR A 401 -26.51 -15.57 4.91
N THR A 402 -26.54 -15.04 3.67
CA THR A 402 -27.75 -14.90 2.85
C THR A 402 -28.52 -16.21 2.71
N ALA A 403 -27.81 -17.32 2.48
CA ALA A 403 -28.41 -18.63 2.29
C ALA A 403 -28.80 -19.34 3.61
N ARG A 404 -28.46 -18.81 4.79
CA ARG A 404 -28.84 -19.43 6.08
C ARG A 404 -30.32 -19.25 6.41
N ASP A 405 -30.99 -18.24 5.83
CA ASP A 405 -32.43 -18.03 5.94
C ASP A 405 -33.24 -19.08 5.15
N ALA A 406 -32.61 -19.74 4.16
CA ALA A 406 -33.16 -20.91 3.49
C ALA A 406 -32.60 -22.16 4.17
N GLN A 407 -33.45 -22.96 4.83
CA GLN A 407 -33.05 -24.23 5.44
C GLN A 407 -32.13 -25.02 4.50
N GLN A 408 -30.88 -25.23 4.90
CA GLN A 408 -29.79 -26.03 4.27
C GLN A 408 -28.58 -25.24 3.75
N VAL A 409 -27.68 -24.80 4.64
CA VAL A 409 -26.24 -24.80 4.32
C VAL A 409 -25.42 -25.17 5.57
N LYS A 410 -24.79 -26.37 5.57
CA LYS A 410 -23.87 -26.82 6.64
C LYS A 410 -22.49 -26.16 6.58
N ARG A 411 -22.15 -25.42 5.52
CA ARG A 411 -20.81 -24.90 5.25
C ARG A 411 -20.78 -23.37 5.32
N ARG A 412 -19.85 -22.81 6.10
CA ARG A 412 -19.58 -21.37 6.12
C ARG A 412 -19.12 -20.92 4.74
N GLN A 413 -19.84 -19.99 4.11
CA GLN A 413 -19.49 -19.43 2.81
C GLN A 413 -18.61 -18.19 3.03
N ILE A 414 -17.29 -18.39 3.05
CA ILE A 414 -16.33 -17.30 3.13
C ILE A 414 -16.24 -16.64 1.75
N ILE A 415 -16.43 -15.32 1.69
CA ILE A 415 -16.44 -14.55 0.44
C ILE A 415 -15.23 -13.62 0.29
N ALA A 416 -14.58 -13.23 1.40
CA ALA A 416 -13.40 -12.37 1.40
C ALA A 416 -12.63 -12.41 2.73
N GLU A 417 -11.45 -11.80 2.74
CA GLU A 417 -10.62 -11.52 3.92
C GLU A 417 -10.27 -10.02 3.99
N VAL A 418 -10.22 -9.46 5.19
CA VAL A 418 -9.92 -8.04 5.46
C VAL A 418 -8.89 -7.92 6.59
N ASP A 419 -7.88 -7.06 6.45
CA ASP A 419 -6.85 -6.85 7.47
C ASP A 419 -7.37 -6.07 8.69
N TRP A 420 -6.76 -6.29 9.87
CA TRP A 420 -7.15 -5.64 11.12
C TRP A 420 -7.30 -4.12 11.02
N LYS A 421 -6.30 -3.47 10.45
CA LYS A 421 -6.24 -2.00 10.34
C LYS A 421 -7.39 -1.44 9.52
N SER A 422 -7.78 -2.12 8.43
CA SER A 422 -8.87 -1.69 7.56
C SER A 422 -10.24 -2.13 8.04
N ALA A 423 -10.33 -3.11 8.94
CA ALA A 423 -11.58 -3.76 9.33
C ALA A 423 -12.61 -2.77 9.87
N PHE A 424 -12.23 -1.95 10.85
CA PHE A 424 -13.16 -1.00 11.47
C PHE A 424 -13.65 0.09 10.54
N ALA A 425 -12.95 0.37 9.44
CA ALA A 425 -13.35 1.34 8.43
C ALA A 425 -14.09 0.71 7.22
N MET A 426 -14.09 -0.62 7.06
CA MET A 426 -14.66 -1.29 5.89
C MET A 426 -15.79 -2.28 6.20
N ILE A 427 -15.71 -2.95 7.35
CA ILE A 427 -16.62 -4.03 7.75
C ILE A 427 -17.26 -3.76 9.12
N TYR A 428 -17.49 -2.49 9.44
CA TYR A 428 -18.29 -2.11 10.60
C TYR A 428 -19.76 -2.52 10.43
N PRO A 429 -20.53 -2.70 11.53
CA PRO A 429 -21.96 -3.00 11.43
C PRO A 429 -22.71 -1.98 10.56
N LYS A 430 -23.54 -2.45 9.63
CA LYS A 430 -24.27 -1.70 8.58
C LYS A 430 -23.40 -1.17 7.42
N ALA A 431 -22.12 -1.50 7.35
CA ALA A 431 -21.31 -1.20 6.19
C ALA A 431 -21.81 -1.95 4.95
N ILE A 432 -21.74 -1.31 3.78
CA ILE A 432 -21.96 -1.96 2.49
C ILE A 432 -20.60 -2.40 1.94
N TYR A 433 -20.34 -3.70 2.02
CA TYR A 433 -19.14 -4.36 1.52
C TYR A 433 -19.39 -4.96 0.14
N MET A 434 -18.59 -4.58 -0.87
CA MET A 434 -18.80 -5.02 -2.26
C MET A 434 -17.87 -6.16 -2.67
N VAL A 435 -18.42 -7.17 -3.35
CA VAL A 435 -17.67 -8.32 -3.89
C VAL A 435 -18.11 -8.63 -5.33
N GLU A 436 -17.21 -8.46 -6.31
CA GLU A 436 -17.53 -8.60 -7.76
C GLU A 436 -18.72 -7.76 -8.25
N GLY A 437 -18.84 -6.53 -7.75
CA GLY A 437 -19.93 -5.60 -8.05
C GLY A 437 -21.23 -5.86 -7.29
N GLU A 438 -21.27 -6.89 -6.44
CA GLU A 438 -22.45 -7.25 -5.65
C GLU A 438 -22.34 -6.67 -4.23
N PRO A 439 -23.36 -5.93 -3.74
CA PRO A 439 -23.33 -5.33 -2.41
C PRO A 439 -23.82 -6.30 -1.33
N PHE A 440 -23.07 -6.35 -0.23
CA PHE A 440 -23.41 -7.07 0.99
C PHE A 440 -23.45 -6.11 2.17
N GLU A 441 -24.49 -6.17 2.99
CA GLU A 441 -24.58 -5.40 4.23
C GLU A 441 -24.00 -6.22 5.39
N VAL A 442 -23.06 -5.62 6.12
CA VAL A 442 -22.51 -6.20 7.35
C VAL A 442 -23.54 -6.17 8.46
N GLN A 443 -23.92 -7.34 8.95
CA GLN A 443 -24.89 -7.50 10.02
C GLN A 443 -24.19 -7.41 11.39
N GLU A 444 -23.08 -8.15 11.54
CA GLU A 444 -22.36 -8.30 12.81
C GLU A 444 -20.84 -8.35 12.55
N LEU A 445 -20.06 -7.79 13.48
CA LEU A 445 -18.60 -7.79 13.45
C LEU A 445 -18.07 -8.29 14.81
N HIS A 446 -17.33 -9.39 14.77
CA HIS A 446 -16.69 -10.04 15.92
C HIS A 446 -15.20 -9.70 15.90
N TYR A 447 -14.71 -9.02 16.94
CA TYR A 447 -13.36 -8.47 17.02
C TYR A 447 -12.68 -8.62 18.39
N ARG A 448 -13.39 -9.09 19.43
CA ARG A 448 -12.81 -9.26 20.77
C ARG A 448 -11.71 -10.31 20.79
N GLU A 449 -10.75 -10.20 21.70
CA GLU A 449 -9.60 -11.12 21.76
C GLU A 449 -9.99 -12.59 21.92
N ASP A 450 -11.08 -12.85 22.65
CA ASP A 450 -11.61 -14.18 22.98
C ASP A 450 -12.49 -14.81 21.89
N GLU A 451 -12.73 -14.11 20.78
CA GLU A 451 -13.56 -14.61 19.68
C GLU A 451 -12.84 -14.67 18.32
N GLU A 452 -13.39 -15.51 17.44
CA GLU A 452 -12.96 -15.61 16.05
C GLU A 452 -13.24 -14.28 15.32
N LYS A 453 -12.21 -13.74 14.65
CA LYS A 453 -12.30 -12.46 13.93
C LYS A 453 -13.12 -12.62 12.65
N VAL A 454 -14.41 -12.29 12.70
CA VAL A 454 -15.37 -12.56 11.62
C VAL A 454 -16.33 -11.40 11.43
N ALA A 455 -16.65 -11.08 10.18
CA ALA A 455 -17.78 -10.24 9.80
C ALA A 455 -18.87 -11.08 9.10
N TYR A 456 -20.09 -11.05 9.62
CA TYR A 456 -21.24 -11.70 9.00
C TYR A 456 -21.96 -10.72 8.08
N VAL A 457 -22.18 -11.11 6.84
CA VAL A 457 -22.75 -10.22 5.81
C VAL A 457 -23.91 -10.88 5.09
N LYS A 458 -24.87 -10.06 4.63
CA LYS A 458 -26.02 -10.51 3.86
C LYS A 458 -26.10 -9.74 2.54
N LYS A 459 -26.38 -10.44 1.44
CA LYS A 459 -26.55 -9.84 0.12
C LYS A 459 -27.76 -8.90 0.14
N VAL A 460 -27.57 -7.70 -0.40
CA VAL A 460 -28.62 -6.66 -0.47
C VAL A 460 -28.72 -6.11 -1.88
N VAL A 461 -29.78 -5.36 -2.16
CA VAL A 461 -29.93 -4.58 -3.39
C VAL A 461 -30.06 -3.12 -2.98
N VAL A 462 -28.99 -2.35 -3.19
CA VAL A 462 -28.90 -0.94 -2.81
C VAL A 462 -28.20 -0.16 -3.93
N ASP A 463 -28.51 1.13 -4.04
CA ASP A 463 -27.90 2.05 -4.99
C ASP A 463 -26.85 2.98 -4.33
N TYR A 464 -26.36 2.63 -3.15
CA TYR A 464 -25.38 3.40 -2.39
C TYR A 464 -24.30 2.50 -1.78
N PHE A 465 -23.12 3.08 -1.53
CA PHE A 465 -22.07 2.48 -0.70
C PHE A 465 -21.89 3.28 0.58
N THR A 466 -21.12 2.75 1.54
CA THR A 466 -20.89 3.42 2.82
C THR A 466 -19.43 3.85 2.97
N ASP A 467 -19.20 4.95 3.68
CA ASP A 467 -17.88 5.48 3.99
C ASP A 467 -17.79 5.88 5.47
N ALA A 468 -16.72 5.49 6.16
CA ALA A 468 -16.58 5.65 7.62
C ALA A 468 -16.25 7.09 8.03
N ILE A 469 -16.72 7.51 9.20
CA ILE A 469 -16.33 8.76 9.87
C ILE A 469 -15.41 8.40 11.04
N THR A 470 -14.16 8.88 10.96
CA THR A 470 -13.11 8.57 11.93
C THR A 470 -12.72 9.81 12.73
N ALA A 471 -12.74 9.70 14.06
CA ALA A 471 -12.12 10.65 14.99
C ALA A 471 -10.65 10.28 15.20
N ARG A 472 -9.77 11.28 15.34
CA ARG A 472 -8.33 11.08 15.49
C ARG A 472 -7.73 11.94 16.60
N GLY A 473 -6.60 11.50 17.14
CA GLY A 473 -5.71 12.27 18.01
C GLY A 473 -4.26 11.94 17.69
N VAL A 474 -3.37 12.94 17.74
CA VAL A 474 -1.93 12.77 17.49
C VAL A 474 -1.17 13.51 18.58
N TRP A 475 -0.27 12.81 19.28
CA TRP A 475 0.53 13.35 20.38
C TRP A 475 2.00 13.08 20.18
N ILE A 476 2.86 14.06 20.44
CA ILE A 476 4.32 13.92 20.31
C ILE A 476 4.86 13.15 21.52
N LEU A 477 5.56 12.05 21.26
CA LEU A 477 6.24 11.24 22.27
C LEU A 477 7.71 11.65 22.39
N GLN A 478 8.42 11.71 21.27
CA GLN A 478 9.85 12.00 21.24
C GLN A 478 10.22 12.87 20.03
N ARG A 479 11.30 13.66 20.16
CA ARG A 479 11.85 14.52 19.11
C ARG A 479 13.26 14.06 18.75
N PHE A 480 13.53 13.93 17.44
CA PHE A 480 14.82 13.50 16.91
C PHE A 480 15.49 14.59 16.07
N GLY A 481 14.72 15.27 15.21
CA GLY A 481 15.22 16.27 14.28
C GLY A 481 14.47 17.60 14.35
N ARG A 482 15.16 18.70 14.04
CA ARG A 482 14.59 20.06 14.00
C ARG A 482 15.19 20.86 12.84
N GLN A 483 14.32 21.51 12.07
CA GLN A 483 14.67 22.49 11.05
C GLN A 483 13.87 23.77 11.31
N GLU A 484 14.56 24.89 11.47
CA GLU A 484 13.93 26.18 11.74
C GLU A 484 14.15 27.13 10.56
N THR A 485 13.05 27.66 10.05
CA THR A 485 13.05 28.69 9.01
C THR A 485 12.16 29.85 9.45
N PRO A 486 12.33 31.07 8.91
CA PRO A 486 11.50 32.20 9.31
C PRO A 486 10.00 31.89 9.17
N GLY A 487 9.29 31.80 10.30
CA GLY A 487 7.85 31.55 10.35
C GLY A 487 7.41 30.08 10.36
N LEU A 488 8.35 29.13 10.34
CA LEU A 488 8.06 27.69 10.40
C LEU A 488 9.12 26.94 11.23
N LEU A 489 8.64 26.22 12.24
CA LEU A 489 9.39 25.19 12.94
C LEU A 489 8.95 23.83 12.41
N ALA A 490 9.85 23.13 11.73
CA ALA A 490 9.65 21.74 11.34
C ALA A 490 10.43 20.83 12.29
N GLU A 491 9.79 19.77 12.76
CA GLU A 491 10.41 18.76 13.62
C GLU A 491 10.07 17.35 13.10
N GLN A 492 10.89 16.38 13.49
CA GLN A 492 10.69 14.97 13.19
C GLN A 492 10.94 14.13 14.44
N GLY A 493 10.12 13.10 14.63
CA GLY A 493 10.15 12.28 15.84
C GLY A 493 9.06 11.21 15.91
N GLU A 494 8.83 10.70 17.10
CA GLU A 494 7.79 9.71 17.40
C GLU A 494 6.51 10.36 17.91
N VAL A 495 5.38 9.81 17.47
CA VAL A 495 4.04 10.22 17.85
C VAL A 495 3.17 9.02 18.22
N LEU A 496 2.21 9.24 19.11
CA LEU A 496 1.07 8.35 19.32
C LEU A 496 -0.10 8.84 18.47
N VAL A 497 -0.64 7.98 17.62
CA VAL A 497 -1.86 8.24 16.83
C VAL A 497 -2.97 7.37 17.39
N ALA A 498 -4.08 7.99 17.80
CA ALA A 498 -5.30 7.27 18.14
C ALA A 498 -6.39 7.52 17.09
N GLU A 499 -7.13 6.48 16.73
CA GLU A 499 -8.25 6.56 15.80
C GLU A 499 -9.49 5.83 16.37
N LYS A 500 -10.68 6.38 16.13
CA LYS A 500 -11.95 5.73 16.47
C LYS A 500 -12.97 5.97 15.37
N VAL A 501 -13.58 4.91 14.86
CA VAL A 501 -14.72 5.03 13.95
C VAL A 501 -15.96 5.35 14.78
N VAL A 502 -16.55 6.52 14.53
CA VAL A 502 -17.68 7.07 15.29
C VAL A 502 -19.00 7.06 14.50
N GLY A 503 -18.93 6.80 13.19
CA GLY A 503 -20.11 6.75 12.33
C GLY A 503 -19.76 6.47 10.88
N PHE A 504 -20.71 6.68 9.99
CA PHE A 504 -20.55 6.52 8.54
C PHE A 504 -21.53 7.37 7.74
N LYS A 505 -21.23 7.59 6.46
CA LYS A 505 -22.08 8.22 5.45
C LYS A 505 -22.54 7.17 4.43
N LYS A 506 -23.71 7.38 3.85
CA LYS A 506 -24.26 6.62 2.71
C LYS A 506 -24.11 7.47 1.47
N ILE A 507 -23.37 6.99 0.49
CA ILE A 507 -23.02 7.74 -0.73
C ILE A 507 -23.63 7.03 -1.94
N LYS A 508 -24.45 7.74 -2.70
CA LYS A 508 -25.14 7.18 -3.86
C LYS A 508 -24.15 6.80 -4.96
N MET A 509 -24.30 5.59 -5.49
CA MET A 509 -23.51 5.10 -6.62
C MET A 509 -23.82 5.92 -7.87
N GLY A 510 -22.79 6.35 -8.60
CA GLY A 510 -22.91 7.15 -9.80
C GLY A 510 -22.87 8.67 -9.54
N THR A 511 -23.73 9.22 -8.68
CA THR A 511 -23.75 10.67 -8.40
C THR A 511 -22.78 11.12 -7.32
N LEU A 512 -22.33 10.19 -6.45
CA LEU A 512 -21.47 10.46 -5.30
C LEU A 512 -22.07 11.44 -4.28
N GLU A 513 -23.40 11.58 -4.27
CA GLU A 513 -24.11 12.42 -3.31
C GLU A 513 -24.30 11.69 -1.99
N ASN A 514 -24.17 12.43 -0.88
CA ASN A 514 -24.48 11.90 0.44
C ASN A 514 -26.00 11.82 0.62
N VAL A 515 -26.52 10.60 0.83
CA VAL A 515 -27.94 10.30 1.00
C VAL A 515 -28.32 9.91 2.43
N GLY A 516 -27.37 9.90 3.36
CA GLY A 516 -27.64 9.63 4.77
C GLY A 516 -26.39 9.36 5.61
N SER A 517 -26.58 9.21 6.91
CA SER A 517 -25.51 8.86 7.84
C SER A 517 -26.01 7.92 8.94
N GLY A 518 -25.08 7.30 9.66
CA GLY A 518 -25.36 6.51 10.84
C GLY A 518 -24.22 6.58 11.84
N GLU A 519 -24.51 6.26 13.10
CA GLU A 519 -23.51 6.16 14.16
C GLU A 519 -23.05 4.72 14.33
N VAL A 520 -21.81 4.56 14.77
CA VAL A 520 -21.16 3.27 15.03
C VAL A 520 -20.30 3.41 16.27
N GLU A 521 -20.36 2.41 17.13
CA GLU A 521 -19.51 2.33 18.32
C GLU A 521 -18.49 1.20 18.15
N LEU A 522 -17.24 1.59 17.92
CA LEU A 522 -16.09 0.69 17.78
C LEU A 522 -14.98 1.11 18.74
N PRO A 523 -14.08 0.18 19.12
CA PRO A 523 -12.98 0.49 20.02
C PRO A 523 -12.03 1.52 19.41
N GLN A 524 -11.44 2.35 20.27
CA GLN A 524 -10.31 3.20 19.88
C GLN A 524 -9.11 2.30 19.56
N GLN A 525 -8.38 2.64 18.51
CA GLN A 525 -7.13 1.99 18.11
C GLN A 525 -5.99 2.98 18.30
N GLU A 526 -4.87 2.50 18.82
CA GLU A 526 -3.69 3.32 19.07
C GLU A 526 -2.49 2.75 18.32
N MET A 527 -1.66 3.65 17.80
CA MET A 527 -0.50 3.33 16.99
C MET A 527 0.63 4.30 17.32
N GLN A 528 1.72 3.79 17.88
CA GLN A 528 2.97 4.53 17.95
C GLN A 528 3.67 4.48 16.59
N THR A 529 4.10 5.63 16.07
CA THR A 529 4.72 5.75 14.75
C THR A 529 5.62 6.98 14.65
N THR A 530 6.28 7.17 13.51
CA THR A 530 7.10 8.35 13.23
C THR A 530 6.32 9.41 12.46
N SER A 531 6.67 10.68 12.68
CA SER A 531 6.02 11.83 12.07
C SER A 531 6.99 12.96 11.79
N ALA A 532 6.73 13.69 10.71
CA ALA A 532 7.22 15.04 10.50
C ALA A 532 6.08 16.01 10.77
N TRP A 533 6.31 17.02 11.59
CA TRP A 533 5.30 18.03 11.87
C TRP A 533 5.82 19.45 11.69
N LEU A 534 4.90 20.32 11.30
CA LEU A 534 5.12 21.71 10.95
C LEU A 534 4.32 22.58 11.91
N THR A 535 5.00 23.27 12.80
CA THR A 535 4.40 24.28 13.69
C THR A 535 4.63 25.66 13.09
N LEU A 536 3.53 26.33 12.75
CA LEU A 536 3.59 27.65 12.12
C LEU A 536 3.63 28.75 13.18
N ASP A 537 4.44 29.78 12.94
CA ASP A 537 4.56 30.91 13.85
C ASP A 537 3.23 31.69 13.96
N PRO A 538 2.69 31.89 15.18
CA PRO A 538 1.43 32.61 15.36
C PRO A 538 1.51 34.08 14.89
N GLY A 539 2.69 34.71 15.01
CA GLY A 539 2.92 36.07 14.56
C GLY A 539 2.83 36.19 13.04
N LEU A 540 3.43 35.25 12.30
CA LEU A 540 3.30 35.15 10.85
C LEU A 540 1.84 34.95 10.44
N LEU A 541 1.12 34.04 11.10
CA LEU A 541 -0.28 33.75 10.79
C LEU A 541 -1.18 34.97 11.01
N HIS A 542 -0.96 35.72 12.10
CA HIS A 542 -1.70 36.96 12.37
C HIS A 542 -1.50 38.03 11.28
N GLN A 543 -0.32 38.09 10.66
CA GLN A 543 -0.05 39.00 9.52
C GLN A 543 -0.78 38.57 8.24
N ILE A 544 -1.15 37.29 8.11
CA ILE A 544 -1.85 36.76 6.93
C ILE A 544 -3.36 36.98 7.06
N SER A 545 -3.96 36.67 8.20
CA SER A 545 -5.35 37.01 8.50
C SER A 545 -5.53 37.28 9.99
N PRO A 546 -6.29 38.33 10.37
CA PRO A 546 -6.67 38.56 11.76
C PRO A 546 -7.74 37.57 12.26
N ARG A 547 -8.40 36.82 11.37
CA ARG A 547 -9.48 35.89 11.72
C ARG A 547 -8.94 34.46 11.80
N ARG A 548 -9.05 33.84 12.99
CA ARG A 548 -8.65 32.44 13.19
C ARG A 548 -9.39 31.45 12.29
N ASP A 549 -10.65 31.72 11.94
CA ASP A 549 -11.42 30.84 11.06
C ASP A 549 -10.81 30.75 9.65
N ASP A 550 -10.42 31.90 9.08
CA ASP A 550 -9.72 31.94 7.78
C ASP A 550 -8.38 31.21 7.85
N LEU A 551 -7.66 31.33 8.98
CA LEU A 551 -6.38 30.64 9.21
C LEU A 551 -6.58 29.12 9.28
N VAL A 552 -7.59 28.64 10.01
CA VAL A 552 -7.91 27.21 10.10
C VAL A 552 -8.30 26.64 8.74
N ASP A 553 -9.09 27.37 7.95
CA ASP A 553 -9.41 26.99 6.56
C ASP A 553 -8.12 26.82 5.73
N GLY A 554 -7.21 27.80 5.79
CA GLY A 554 -5.93 27.76 5.08
C GLY A 554 -5.01 26.63 5.51
N LEU A 555 -4.95 26.34 6.81
CA LEU A 555 -4.14 25.25 7.37
C LEU A 555 -4.69 23.87 7.03
N ARG A 556 -6.02 23.71 6.98
CA ARG A 556 -6.66 22.49 6.48
C ARG A 556 -6.33 22.26 5.01
N ALA A 557 -6.37 23.33 4.21
CA ALA A 557 -5.95 23.25 2.81
C ALA A 557 -4.48 22.89 2.65
N LEU A 558 -3.60 23.48 3.45
CA LEU A 558 -2.18 23.13 3.44
C LEU A 558 -1.95 21.68 3.85
N THR A 559 -2.63 21.20 4.91
CA THR A 559 -2.56 19.81 5.37
C THR A 559 -2.99 18.85 4.26
N HIS A 560 -4.13 19.12 3.61
CA HIS A 560 -4.64 18.33 2.48
C HIS A 560 -3.65 18.32 1.32
N LEU A 561 -3.16 19.48 0.93
CA LEU A 561 -2.24 19.64 -0.20
C LEU A 561 -0.92 18.89 0.03
N LEU A 562 -0.27 19.11 1.19
CA LEU A 562 1.01 18.46 1.50
C LEU A 562 0.85 16.94 1.61
N HIS A 563 -0.24 16.46 2.21
CA HIS A 563 -0.52 15.02 2.28
C HIS A 563 -0.69 14.40 0.89
N ASN A 564 -1.38 15.07 -0.03
CA ASN A 564 -1.59 14.57 -1.38
C ASN A 564 -0.35 14.68 -2.26
N LEU A 565 0.53 15.66 -2.03
CA LEU A 565 1.75 15.83 -2.81
C LEU A 565 2.94 15.04 -2.25
N ALA A 566 2.93 14.64 -0.98
CA ALA A 566 4.03 13.88 -0.37
C ALA A 566 4.41 12.62 -1.16
N PRO A 567 3.47 11.79 -1.68
CA PRO A 567 3.80 10.63 -2.49
C PRO A 567 4.61 10.93 -3.76
N ILE A 568 4.61 12.16 -4.27
CA ILE A 568 5.46 12.53 -5.43
C ILE A 568 6.96 12.34 -5.11
N PHE A 569 7.33 12.47 -3.84
CA PHE A 569 8.70 12.34 -3.36
C PHE A 569 8.99 10.98 -2.70
N LEU A 570 7.98 10.12 -2.59
CA LEU A 570 8.01 8.87 -1.83
C LEU A 570 7.50 7.72 -2.70
N LEU A 571 8.22 6.59 -2.77
CA LEU A 571 7.72 5.42 -3.49
C LEU A 571 6.66 4.67 -2.64
N CYS A 572 5.54 5.34 -2.31
CA CYS A 572 4.47 4.85 -1.43
C CYS A 572 3.07 5.14 -1.98
N ASP A 573 2.05 4.46 -1.42
CA ASP A 573 0.65 4.84 -1.63
C ASP A 573 0.30 6.03 -0.74
N ILE A 574 -0.66 6.86 -1.15
CA ILE A 574 -1.14 8.00 -0.33
C ILE A 574 -1.67 7.55 1.04
N ARG A 575 -2.16 6.31 1.15
CA ARG A 575 -2.66 5.72 2.40
C ARG A 575 -1.54 5.31 3.35
N ASP A 576 -0.30 5.20 2.88
CA ASP A 576 0.86 4.93 3.72
C ASP A 576 1.31 6.15 4.51
N VAL A 577 0.84 7.35 4.11
CA VAL A 577 1.04 8.60 4.85
C VAL A 577 -0.28 9.02 5.49
N GLY A 578 -0.27 9.26 6.80
CA GLY A 578 -1.36 9.88 7.52
C GLY A 578 -1.16 11.39 7.64
N SER A 579 -2.26 12.13 7.80
CA SER A 579 -2.21 13.58 8.03
C SER A 579 -3.21 14.03 9.09
N TRP A 580 -2.79 15.02 9.88
CA TRP A 580 -3.61 15.63 10.93
C TRP A 580 -3.27 17.10 11.14
N LEU A 581 -4.28 17.90 11.49
CA LEU A 581 -4.09 19.29 11.93
C LEU A 581 -4.48 19.38 13.39
N GLY A 582 -3.52 19.71 14.25
CA GLY A 582 -3.71 19.90 15.69
C GLY A 582 -3.09 21.21 16.18
N ASP A 583 -2.80 21.29 17.47
CA ASP A 583 -2.33 22.49 18.18
C ASP A 583 -0.95 22.32 18.85
N GLY A 584 -0.25 21.22 18.57
CA GLY A 584 1.08 20.96 19.14
C GLY A 584 1.08 20.60 20.63
N ALA A 585 -0.10 20.39 21.23
CA ALA A 585 -0.21 20.14 22.67
C ALA A 585 0.59 18.89 23.10
N PRO A 586 1.33 18.97 24.23
CA PRO A 586 2.08 17.84 24.76
C PRO A 586 1.15 16.69 25.15
N ALA A 587 1.68 15.47 25.11
CA ALA A 587 0.97 14.23 25.41
C ALA A 587 0.40 14.24 26.85
N GLN A 588 -0.85 14.64 27.00
CA GLN A 588 -1.76 14.02 27.95
C GLN A 588 -2.74 13.19 27.11
N ALA A 589 -2.92 11.92 27.46
CA ALA A 589 -3.87 11.06 26.75
C ALA A 589 -5.24 11.75 26.71
N GLY A 590 -5.59 12.25 25.52
CA GLY A 590 -6.81 13.01 25.28
C GLY A 590 -7.82 12.16 24.52
N GLN A 591 -9.10 12.53 24.59
CA GLN A 591 -10.12 11.94 23.75
C GLN A 591 -9.78 12.19 22.27
N VAL A 592 -9.97 11.18 21.42
CA VAL A 592 -9.99 11.36 19.96
C VAL A 592 -11.06 12.38 19.59
N VAL A 593 -10.76 13.24 18.62
CA VAL A 593 -11.68 14.28 18.17
C VAL A 593 -11.93 14.18 16.67
N THR A 594 -13.14 14.52 16.24
CA THR A 594 -13.41 14.65 14.81
C THR A 594 -12.73 15.91 14.27
N ARG A 595 -12.65 16.02 12.94
CA ARG A 595 -12.15 17.24 12.28
C ARG A 595 -12.97 18.47 12.69
N GLU A 596 -14.29 18.36 12.87
CA GLU A 596 -15.13 19.48 13.32
C GLU A 596 -14.79 19.89 14.75
N THR A 597 -14.68 18.93 15.68
CA THR A 597 -14.36 19.21 17.08
C THR A 597 -12.97 19.82 17.22
N MET A 598 -11.97 19.33 16.49
CA MET A 598 -10.62 19.91 16.48
C MET A 598 -10.61 21.36 15.96
N ARG A 599 -11.42 21.68 14.94
CA ARG A 599 -11.58 23.09 14.51
C ARG A 599 -12.14 23.96 15.62
N ALA A 600 -13.15 23.49 16.35
CA ALA A 600 -13.69 24.25 17.48
C ALA A 600 -12.62 24.51 18.56
N GLN A 601 -11.79 23.51 18.88
CA GLN A 601 -10.68 23.65 19.83
C GLN A 601 -9.65 24.68 19.37
N LEU A 602 -9.19 24.62 18.11
CA LEU A 602 -8.25 25.62 17.56
C LEU A 602 -8.80 27.05 17.59
N LEU A 603 -10.11 27.21 17.36
CA LEU A 603 -10.76 28.53 17.39
C LEU A 603 -10.85 29.09 18.81
N GLN A 604 -11.13 28.23 19.79
CA GLN A 604 -11.40 28.60 21.19
C GLN A 604 -10.16 28.56 22.10
N GLY A 605 -9.05 27.97 21.64
CA GLY A 605 -7.83 27.81 22.43
C GLY A 605 -7.20 29.14 22.87
N GLU A 606 -6.67 29.16 24.09
CA GLU A 606 -5.98 30.35 24.63
C GLU A 606 -4.76 30.72 23.76
N THR A 607 -4.01 29.70 23.32
CA THR A 607 -2.89 29.83 22.37
C THR A 607 -3.28 29.26 21.00
N PHE A 608 -2.82 29.90 19.92
CA PHE A 608 -3.07 29.45 18.55
C PHE A 608 -1.77 28.98 17.92
N THR A 609 -1.39 27.73 18.20
CA THR A 609 -0.15 27.08 17.74
C THR A 609 -0.44 25.92 16.79
N PRO A 610 -1.05 26.20 15.63
CA PRO A 610 -1.46 25.14 14.71
C PRO A 610 -0.25 24.34 14.23
N THR A 611 -0.40 23.01 14.28
CA THR A 611 0.63 22.06 13.91
C THR A 611 0.08 21.05 12.92
N ILE A 612 0.72 20.96 11.75
CA ILE A 612 0.39 19.98 10.71
C ILE A 612 1.27 18.75 10.93
N TYR A 613 0.68 17.57 11.05
CA TYR A 613 1.38 16.30 11.17
C TYR A 613 1.28 15.52 9.87
N LEU A 614 2.40 14.97 9.41
CA LEU A 614 2.50 14.01 8.32
C LEU A 614 3.26 12.80 8.86
N TYR A 615 2.54 11.70 9.06
CA TYR A 615 3.06 10.54 9.79
C TYR A 615 3.02 9.26 8.98
N ASP A 616 3.91 8.33 9.32
CA ASP A 616 3.87 6.99 8.76
C ASP A 616 2.59 6.30 9.23
N ASN A 617 1.74 5.87 8.31
CA ASN A 617 0.52 5.18 8.66
C ASN A 617 0.80 3.69 8.95
N GLN A 618 1.86 3.37 9.66
CA GLN A 618 2.26 2.01 10.03
C GLN A 618 2.85 2.01 11.45
N PRO A 619 2.56 1.02 12.30
CA PRO A 619 3.16 0.93 13.64
C PRO A 619 4.69 0.89 13.57
N GLY A 620 5.35 1.70 14.40
CA GLY A 620 6.81 1.87 14.46
C GLY A 620 7.44 2.66 13.29
N GLY A 621 6.66 3.02 12.28
CA GLY A 621 7.15 3.75 11.11
C GLY A 621 7.99 2.91 10.14
N ILE A 622 7.97 3.30 8.87
CA ILE A 622 8.72 2.68 7.76
C ILE A 622 9.70 3.66 7.08
N GLY A 623 9.82 4.88 7.59
CA GLY A 623 10.77 5.91 7.15
C GLY A 623 10.21 6.91 6.13
N LEU A 624 8.88 7.04 5.98
CA LEU A 624 8.32 8.06 5.07
C LEU A 624 8.37 9.44 5.70
N ALA A 625 8.03 9.58 6.99
CA ALA A 625 8.09 10.80 7.77
C ALA A 625 9.50 11.44 7.76
N GLU A 626 10.55 10.64 7.89
CA GLU A 626 11.95 11.10 7.77
C GLU A 626 12.21 11.71 6.40
N ARG A 627 11.77 11.04 5.33
CA ARG A 627 11.94 11.56 3.97
C ARG A 627 11.12 12.81 3.72
N ILE A 628 9.89 12.90 4.23
CA ILE A 628 9.06 14.11 4.19
C ILE A 628 9.79 15.27 4.84
N PHE A 629 10.45 15.03 5.97
CA PHE A 629 11.25 16.03 6.67
C PHE A 629 12.48 16.48 5.86
N GLU A 630 13.16 15.56 5.17
CA GLU A 630 14.29 15.87 4.28
C GLU A 630 13.87 16.71 3.06
N VAL A 631 12.76 16.35 2.41
CA VAL A 631 12.28 17.02 1.17
C VAL A 631 11.29 18.15 1.44
N LEU A 632 11.13 18.57 2.70
CA LEU A 632 10.12 19.55 3.10
C LEU A 632 10.18 20.85 2.28
N PRO A 633 11.37 21.45 2.00
CA PRO A 633 11.44 22.64 1.17
C PRO A 633 10.89 22.44 -0.25
N ASP A 634 11.20 21.30 -0.87
CA ASP A 634 10.72 20.96 -2.21
C ASP A 634 9.22 20.68 -2.20
N LEU A 635 8.71 19.99 -1.17
CA LEU A 635 7.29 19.71 -0.99
C LEU A 635 6.47 21.01 -0.83
N LEU A 636 6.96 21.97 -0.03
CA LEU A 636 6.33 23.29 0.12
C LEU A 636 6.35 24.08 -1.21
N ALA A 637 7.46 24.04 -1.95
CA ALA A 637 7.57 24.69 -3.26
C ALA A 637 6.57 24.11 -4.28
N ARG A 638 6.43 22.78 -4.35
CA ARG A 638 5.41 22.12 -5.19
C ARG A 638 3.99 22.44 -4.78
N GLY A 639 3.74 22.56 -3.46
CA GLY A 639 2.47 23.05 -2.95
C GLY A 639 2.14 24.43 -3.49
N LEU A 640 3.12 25.35 -3.47
CA LEU A 640 2.95 26.71 -3.98
C LEU A 640 2.64 26.71 -5.48
N GLU A 641 3.41 25.98 -6.29
CA GLU A 641 3.18 25.84 -7.74
C GLU A 641 1.76 25.32 -8.04
N THR A 642 1.32 24.29 -7.31
CA THR A 642 -0.01 23.67 -7.48
C THR A 642 -1.14 24.66 -7.18
N LEU A 643 -1.03 25.45 -6.10
CA LEU A 643 -2.03 26.46 -5.77
C LEU A 643 -2.07 27.61 -6.79
N GLU A 644 -0.90 28.03 -7.29
CA GLU A 644 -0.79 29.13 -8.28
C GLU A 644 -1.31 28.71 -9.67
N ALA A 645 -1.06 27.48 -10.09
CA ALA A 645 -1.53 26.95 -11.38
C ALA A 645 -3.05 26.69 -11.41
N CYS A 646 -3.67 26.40 -10.26
CA CYS A 646 -5.09 26.11 -10.22
C CYS A 646 -5.94 27.37 -10.42
N GLY A 647 -6.99 27.31 -11.26
CA GLY A 647 -7.89 28.44 -11.52
C GLY A 647 -9.01 28.66 -10.48
N CYS A 648 -9.18 27.77 -9.50
CA CYS A 648 -10.29 27.88 -8.54
C CYS A 648 -10.12 29.07 -7.58
N ARG A 649 -11.24 29.59 -7.04
CA ARG A 649 -11.22 30.75 -6.13
C ARG A 649 -10.92 30.38 -4.68
N SER A 650 -11.71 29.47 -4.13
CA SER A 650 -11.69 29.12 -2.69
C SER A 650 -10.90 27.85 -2.37
N GLY A 651 -10.70 27.00 -3.36
CA GLY A 651 -10.19 25.64 -3.19
C GLY A 651 -11.03 24.68 -4.02
N CYS A 652 -10.42 23.61 -4.49
CA CYS A 652 -11.12 22.49 -5.13
C CYS A 652 -10.35 21.20 -4.82
N PRO A 653 -10.93 20.02 -5.08
CA PRO A 653 -10.24 18.74 -4.82
C PRO A 653 -8.84 18.67 -5.45
N SER A 654 -8.58 19.46 -6.51
CA SER A 654 -7.34 19.49 -7.30
C SER A 654 -6.22 20.36 -6.73
N CYS A 655 -6.43 21.00 -5.57
CA CYS A 655 -5.42 21.86 -4.97
C CYS A 655 -5.56 21.89 -3.44
N ALA A 656 -6.16 22.95 -2.90
CA ALA A 656 -6.43 23.15 -1.48
C ALA A 656 -7.47 22.18 -0.88
N GLY A 657 -8.18 21.40 -1.69
CA GLY A 657 -9.24 20.49 -1.24
C GLY A 657 -10.66 21.03 -1.47
N PRO A 658 -11.70 20.18 -1.30
CA PRO A 658 -13.09 20.57 -1.54
C PRO A 658 -13.56 21.67 -0.59
N VAL A 659 -14.18 22.73 -1.11
CA VAL A 659 -14.62 23.91 -0.32
C VAL A 659 -15.49 23.54 0.88
N ASN A 660 -16.34 22.51 0.75
CA ASN A 660 -17.22 22.06 1.82
C ASN A 660 -16.46 21.40 2.99
N GLU A 661 -15.20 21.00 2.78
CA GLU A 661 -14.35 20.36 3.79
C GLU A 661 -13.31 21.33 4.37
N VAL A 662 -12.69 22.13 3.50
CA VAL A 662 -11.59 23.04 3.88
C VAL A 662 -12.02 24.48 4.09
N GLY A 663 -13.22 24.87 3.66
CA GLY A 663 -13.77 26.21 3.83
C GLY A 663 -13.50 27.18 2.67
N ARG A 664 -14.05 28.40 2.77
CA ARG A 664 -14.10 29.37 1.66
C ARG A 664 -12.81 30.17 1.49
N GLN A 665 -12.05 30.37 2.57
CA GLN A 665 -10.79 31.11 2.56
C GLN A 665 -9.57 30.19 2.43
N ALA A 666 -9.82 28.90 2.20
CA ALA A 666 -8.81 27.86 2.24
C ALA A 666 -7.64 28.11 1.26
N LYS A 667 -7.92 28.27 -0.04
CA LYS A 667 -6.87 28.54 -1.03
C LYS A 667 -6.18 29.89 -0.85
N PRO A 668 -6.87 31.04 -0.72
CA PRO A 668 -6.21 32.34 -0.55
C PRO A 668 -5.24 32.36 0.63
N VAL A 669 -5.66 31.80 1.78
CA VAL A 669 -4.84 31.77 2.99
C VAL A 669 -3.70 30.76 2.88
N ALA A 670 -3.95 29.55 2.37
CA ALA A 670 -2.88 28.56 2.13
C ALA A 670 -1.80 29.11 1.18
N LEU A 671 -2.21 29.82 0.13
CA LEU A 671 -1.31 30.47 -0.81
C LEU A 671 -0.49 31.57 -0.16
N ALA A 672 -1.11 32.40 0.70
CA ALA A 672 -0.41 33.44 1.45
C ALA A 672 0.60 32.84 2.44
N ILE A 673 0.26 31.74 3.12
CA ILE A 673 1.17 31.00 3.99
C ILE A 673 2.37 30.50 3.18
N LEU A 674 2.12 29.75 2.09
CA LEU A 674 3.18 29.17 1.28
C LEU A 674 4.12 30.22 0.67
N ARG A 675 3.61 31.37 0.22
CA ARG A 675 4.44 32.48 -0.28
C ARG A 675 5.38 33.08 0.76
N ARG A 676 5.03 33.00 2.05
CA ARG A 676 5.89 33.45 3.14
C ARG A 676 6.94 32.41 3.50
N LEU A 677 6.59 31.14 3.42
CA LEU A 677 7.47 30.01 3.76
C LEU A 677 8.47 29.67 2.65
N VAL A 678 8.03 29.69 1.39
CA VAL A 678 8.88 29.40 0.23
C VAL A 678 9.60 30.68 -0.20
N ARG A 679 10.91 30.76 0.07
CA ARG A 679 11.74 31.83 -0.50
C ARG A 679 11.76 31.68 -2.01
N ARG A 680 11.32 32.71 -2.75
CA ARG A 680 11.61 32.80 -4.19
C ARG A 680 13.13 32.80 -4.35
N ARG A 681 13.66 31.78 -5.02
CA ARG A 681 15.07 31.76 -5.46
C ARG A 681 15.32 32.90 -6.44
#